data_AF-A0A971T9T9-F1
#
_entry.id   AF-A0A971T9T9-F1
#
_cell.length_a   1.000
_cell.length_b   1.000
_cell.length_c   1.000
_cell.angle_alpha   90.00
_cell.angle_beta   90.00
_cell.angle_gamma   90.00
#
_symmetry.space_group_name_H-M   'P 1'
#
loop_
_entity.id
_entity.type
_entity.pdbx_description
1 polymer ?
#
loop_
_entity_poly.entity_id
_entity_poly.type
_entity_poly.pdbx_seq_one_letter_code
_entity_poly.pdbx_strand_id
1 'polypeptide(L)'
;MKRRSAEEPSLGADTAAWACIRERAIRHPLQVSIALSMISAISVAVFETARALLFPVAQVRCVTDALLLLLAISAAATLFGALWGVTQRVFLSLVRLLGDAAARVPVFGRRRGFARPLCASLLLSPLCLRFVQLLFGGRRISRIPHRALLVASASFLAVLALVLASWAVASVAGRIAREEVGARGRRALVAVLLAAAFCLQYVDATCYVGLYRYVHGALSAACFLAVQGAWAVTVSGRRRGVRPLLSTKQAVAALCCAAAVLVFLPRVAWTRGAWNRTLHAIQSSTTSAAQLFRLRGLFAGAPAYQPTGLPAETPFWMLDPEMSVLKDKPGLPGVARGMNLVVVTVDALRADHLGCYGYPRPVSPSIDRMAREGIVFHNAYAPAPSSFFSILGLMTSRYGSSFILGMRADDPPTLAEILGAQGYATGGFFSPLLLFMQNKDNPLERTGLGFAVRQDAGAKSEDASFVYSTLSRFIRAHRSQPFFAWAHFLEPHYPFVPHEGHDFGPSPVDRYDGEIAYVDRFIGRLVSDLAREGLWDRTVFCVTADHGEGMGEHGSLYHGGTLYEEETHVACVLRIPGVRARVVDVPVQTIDLAPTLLSLLGLPRGPFMQGTDLGPLIAGDAPGFRGTAFSEAIGERIAKRMVRRDRWKLIHDMASTAYELYDLANDPKETRNLYGEEAETAAVLRELMGKWAAHQFENTRILSLRGGGGGDEVDRLIAHGAAGDIESLRRLLPHIGSESSPERLQKMLEAVGSLERLLASASGGPPPLPPGLVEEAGDAIRPLLGSRDAAVRNQAGWTLARIGDAQASPFLLQELEHGRAESKRRAARYLGLLGDRAAAGPLRAYLSAARTDADRREAAMALGRLGDTAGLDVLCAIIAEGIRGNDRENVQSAIRTVKIIGALKDRRATEPLCAALLKKHWFRDSWYGAAIVSALGEIGDLSARPVLEEIQRTTNFDPCRNAAEKALASIGAGKP
;
A
#
# COMPACT_ATOMS: atom_id res chain seq x y z
N MET A 1 -40.42 70.73 -47.28
CA MET A 1 -39.40 71.31 -48.17
C MET A 1 -38.01 70.85 -47.73
N LYS A 2 -37.25 70.20 -48.64
CA LYS A 2 -35.77 70.17 -48.85
C LYS A 2 -34.82 69.97 -47.65
N ARG A 3 -33.65 69.32 -47.71
CA ARG A 3 -32.92 68.31 -48.55
C ARG A 3 -31.48 68.31 -47.95
N ARG A 4 -30.85 67.12 -47.71
CA ARG A 4 -29.38 66.79 -47.76
C ARG A 4 -28.40 67.64 -46.88
N SER A 5 -27.18 67.27 -46.50
CA SER A 5 -26.19 66.21 -46.82
C SER A 5 -25.08 66.21 -45.75
N ALA A 6 -24.26 65.16 -45.75
CA ALA A 6 -23.12 64.84 -44.88
C ALA A 6 -21.94 65.83 -44.92
N GLU A 7 -21.11 65.80 -43.87
CA GLU A 7 -19.63 65.83 -43.92
C GLU A 7 -19.02 65.42 -42.55
N GLU A 8 -18.09 64.45 -42.56
CA GLU A 8 -17.07 64.27 -41.51
C GLU A 8 -16.04 65.41 -41.59
N PRO A 9 -15.33 65.73 -40.48
CA PRO A 9 -13.87 65.60 -40.61
C PRO A 9 -13.11 65.10 -39.36
N SER A 10 -12.17 64.20 -39.65
CA SER A 10 -10.78 64.07 -39.17
C SER A 10 -10.46 63.73 -37.69
N LEU A 11 -10.02 62.47 -37.51
CA LEU A 11 -9.07 62.02 -36.48
C LEU A 11 -7.67 62.57 -36.77
N GLY A 12 -7.17 63.51 -35.95
CA GLY A 12 -5.81 64.04 -36.11
C GLY A 12 -5.05 64.39 -34.82
N ALA A 13 -5.68 64.38 -33.64
CA ALA A 13 -5.04 64.90 -32.42
C ALA A 13 -4.61 63.83 -31.39
N ASP A 14 -5.04 62.56 -31.52
CA ASP A 14 -4.86 61.57 -30.45
C ASP A 14 -3.63 60.66 -30.57
N THR A 15 -2.91 60.65 -31.71
CA THR A 15 -1.81 59.70 -31.92
C THR A 15 -0.50 60.10 -31.24
N ALA A 16 -0.25 61.40 -31.02
CA ALA A 16 0.97 61.87 -30.32
C ALA A 16 0.92 61.64 -28.80
N ALA A 17 -0.27 61.74 -28.19
CA ALA A 17 -0.46 61.51 -26.75
C ALA A 17 -0.28 60.03 -26.38
N TRP A 18 -0.72 59.11 -27.25
CA TRP A 18 -0.58 57.67 -27.04
C TRP A 18 0.86 57.16 -27.21
N ALA A 19 1.67 57.76 -28.09
CA ALA A 19 3.08 57.39 -28.25
C ALA A 19 3.93 57.74 -27.01
N CYS A 20 3.72 58.91 -26.40
CA CYS A 20 4.43 59.36 -25.19
C CYS A 20 4.07 58.52 -23.95
N ILE A 21 2.82 58.07 -23.84
CA ILE A 21 2.36 57.19 -22.74
C ILE A 21 2.92 55.78 -22.92
N ARG A 22 3.03 55.26 -24.15
CA ARG A 22 3.56 53.91 -24.42
C ARG A 22 5.06 53.80 -24.13
N GLU A 23 5.86 54.82 -24.46
CA GLU A 23 7.29 54.83 -24.13
C GLU A 23 7.56 54.96 -22.62
N ARG A 24 6.79 55.77 -21.87
CA ARG A 24 6.94 55.88 -20.41
C ARG A 24 6.42 54.65 -19.66
N ALA A 25 5.36 54.00 -20.16
CA ALA A 25 4.78 52.81 -19.54
C ALA A 25 5.61 51.53 -19.70
N ILE A 26 6.49 51.46 -20.70
CA ILE A 26 7.35 50.28 -20.94
C ILE A 26 8.71 50.40 -20.24
N ARG A 27 9.29 51.61 -20.10
CA ARG A 27 10.59 51.79 -19.45
C ARG A 27 10.56 51.63 -17.92
N HIS A 28 9.47 52.03 -17.25
CA HIS A 28 9.36 51.98 -15.78
C HIS A 28 9.24 50.56 -15.18
N PRO A 29 8.39 49.65 -15.69
CA PRO A 29 8.27 48.29 -15.15
C PRO A 29 9.51 47.44 -15.46
N LEU A 30 10.17 47.65 -16.59
CA LEU A 30 11.37 46.91 -16.97
C LEU A 30 12.57 47.32 -16.11
N GLN A 31 12.77 48.62 -15.84
CA GLN A 31 13.79 49.11 -14.92
C GLN A 31 13.53 48.68 -13.47
N VAL A 32 12.26 48.64 -13.04
CA VAL A 32 11.86 48.12 -11.72
C VAL A 32 12.07 46.61 -11.62
N SER A 33 11.77 45.85 -12.67
CA SER A 33 11.99 44.39 -12.69
C SER A 33 13.49 44.04 -12.71
N ILE A 34 14.31 44.79 -13.45
CA ILE A 34 15.77 44.63 -13.47
C ILE A 34 16.38 45.02 -12.11
N ALA A 35 15.94 46.12 -11.50
CA ALA A 35 16.37 46.51 -10.17
C ALA A 35 15.97 45.48 -9.09
N LEU A 36 14.74 44.96 -9.14
CA LEU A 36 14.25 43.92 -8.23
C LEU A 36 15.00 42.59 -8.42
N SER A 37 15.38 42.25 -9.64
CA SER A 37 16.16 41.04 -9.94
C SER A 37 17.61 41.18 -9.49
N MET A 38 18.23 42.36 -9.68
CA MET A 38 19.58 42.64 -9.17
C MET A 38 19.62 42.68 -7.63
N ILE A 39 18.61 43.27 -6.98
CA ILE A 39 18.52 43.31 -5.50
C ILE A 39 18.28 41.91 -4.92
N SER A 40 17.46 41.07 -5.57
CA SER A 40 17.27 39.68 -5.17
C SER A 40 18.55 38.86 -5.33
N ALA A 41 19.26 39.02 -6.45
CA ALA A 41 20.54 38.36 -6.70
C ALA A 41 21.64 38.80 -5.72
N ILE A 42 21.73 40.09 -5.39
CA ILE A 42 22.65 40.61 -4.37
C ILE A 42 22.28 40.11 -2.98
N SER A 43 20.99 40.00 -2.64
CA SER A 43 20.53 39.48 -1.34
C SER A 43 20.84 38.00 -1.16
N VAL A 44 20.69 37.20 -2.23
CA VAL A 44 21.06 35.77 -2.23
C VAL A 44 22.58 35.60 -2.21
N ALA A 45 23.33 36.43 -2.95
CA ALA A 45 24.79 36.40 -2.93
C ALA A 45 25.37 36.80 -1.56
N VAL A 46 24.80 37.82 -0.90
CA VAL A 46 25.17 38.21 0.48
C VAL A 46 24.82 37.10 1.46
N PHE A 47 23.66 36.43 1.30
CA PHE A 47 23.26 35.31 2.14
C PHE A 47 24.20 34.10 1.99
N GLU A 48 24.55 33.70 0.76
CA GLU A 48 25.46 32.57 0.51
C GLU A 48 26.92 32.90 0.88
N THR A 49 27.37 34.14 0.68
CA THR A 49 28.72 34.57 1.09
C THR A 49 28.85 34.66 2.61
N ALA A 50 27.82 35.13 3.32
CA ALA A 50 27.75 35.10 4.78
C ALA A 50 27.64 33.66 5.32
N ARG A 51 26.91 32.79 4.62
CA ARG A 51 26.82 31.36 4.94
C ARG A 51 28.17 30.66 4.77
N ALA A 52 28.96 31.02 3.75
CA ALA A 52 30.26 30.40 3.48
C ALA A 52 31.39 30.88 4.42
N LEU A 53 31.35 32.15 4.88
CA LEU A 53 32.42 32.75 5.70
C LEU A 53 32.33 32.45 7.20
N LEU A 54 31.22 31.91 7.71
CA LEU A 54 30.94 31.80 9.16
C LEU A 54 30.79 30.36 9.71
N PHE A 55 31.18 29.33 8.95
CA PHE A 55 31.34 27.96 9.47
C PHE A 55 32.75 27.80 10.08
N PRO A 56 32.98 28.27 11.32
CA PRO A 56 32.81 27.34 12.45
C PRO A 56 32.40 28.03 13.76
N VAL A 57 31.48 27.42 14.51
CA VAL A 57 31.21 27.52 15.97
C VAL A 57 29.69 27.59 16.25
N ALA A 58 29.17 26.50 16.82
CA ALA A 58 27.74 26.20 16.94
C ALA A 58 26.97 27.07 17.95
N GLN A 59 27.63 27.88 18.79
CA GLN A 59 26.96 28.61 19.88
C GLN A 59 26.48 30.03 19.53
N VAL A 60 26.89 30.62 18.40
CA VAL A 60 26.45 31.98 18.00
C VAL A 60 25.20 31.97 17.11
N ARG A 61 24.82 30.82 16.55
CA ARG A 61 23.73 30.63 15.56
C ARG A 61 22.41 31.29 15.94
N CYS A 62 21.94 31.12 17.18
CA CYS A 62 20.57 31.54 17.52
C CYS A 62 20.40 33.07 17.52
N VAL A 63 21.46 33.82 17.87
CA VAL A 63 21.39 35.29 17.98
C VAL A 63 21.62 35.95 16.62
N THR A 64 22.54 35.41 15.81
CA THR A 64 22.80 35.94 14.45
C THR A 64 21.68 35.59 13.48
N ASP A 65 21.12 34.37 13.55
CA ASP A 65 19.97 33.97 12.73
C ASP A 65 18.72 34.77 13.12
N ALA A 66 18.52 35.07 14.42
CA ALA A 66 17.43 35.92 14.87
C ALA A 66 17.59 37.38 14.41
N LEU A 67 18.80 37.94 14.44
CA LEU A 67 19.08 39.31 13.98
C LEU A 67 18.94 39.43 12.46
N LEU A 68 19.43 38.45 11.68
CA LEU A 68 19.27 38.41 10.23
C LEU A 68 17.82 38.19 9.82
N LEU A 69 17.08 37.36 10.56
CA LEU A 69 15.65 37.16 10.34
C LEU A 69 14.84 38.42 10.69
N LEU A 70 15.20 39.14 11.76
CA LEU A 70 14.57 40.42 12.12
C LEU A 70 14.86 41.51 11.09
N LEU A 71 16.08 41.57 10.56
CA LEU A 71 16.45 42.48 9.46
C LEU A 71 15.72 42.12 8.17
N ALA A 72 15.61 40.84 7.84
CA ALA A 72 14.86 40.35 6.67
C ALA A 72 13.36 40.61 6.81
N ILE A 73 12.78 40.41 8.00
CA ILE A 73 11.38 40.72 8.30
C ILE A 73 11.14 42.23 8.24
N SER A 74 12.05 43.05 8.76
CA SER A 74 11.93 44.51 8.71
C SER A 74 12.07 45.05 7.29
N ALA A 75 13.00 44.51 6.49
CA ALA A 75 13.15 44.81 5.08
C ALA A 75 11.92 44.34 4.27
N ALA A 76 11.41 43.13 4.52
CA ALA A 76 10.20 42.60 3.90
C ALA A 76 8.95 43.38 4.32
N ALA A 77 8.84 43.85 5.57
CA ALA A 77 7.73 44.67 6.05
C ALA A 77 7.76 46.09 5.45
N THR A 78 8.96 46.63 5.23
CA THR A 78 9.14 47.94 4.56
C THR A 78 8.82 47.83 3.07
N LEU A 79 9.28 46.75 2.42
CA LEU A 79 8.98 46.42 1.03
C LEU A 79 7.49 46.11 0.84
N PHE A 80 6.88 45.36 1.77
CA PHE A 80 5.45 45.06 1.80
C PHE A 80 4.64 46.33 2.08
N GLY A 81 5.08 47.24 2.96
CA GLY A 81 4.41 48.53 3.18
C GLY A 81 4.46 49.44 1.95
N ALA A 82 5.59 49.47 1.24
CA ALA A 82 5.75 50.22 0.00
C ALA A 82 4.93 49.60 -1.15
N LEU A 83 5.00 48.28 -1.33
CA LEU A 83 4.20 47.51 -2.29
C LEU A 83 2.72 47.65 -1.97
N TRP A 84 2.29 47.45 -0.72
CA TRP A 84 0.90 47.61 -0.24
C TRP A 84 0.37 49.01 -0.45
N GLY A 85 1.18 50.05 -0.29
CA GLY A 85 0.81 51.42 -0.64
C GLY A 85 0.57 51.62 -2.14
N VAL A 86 1.30 50.90 -3.00
CA VAL A 86 1.08 50.88 -4.46
C VAL A 86 -0.12 50.01 -4.81
N THR A 87 -0.26 48.81 -4.24
CA THR A 87 -1.38 47.89 -4.46
C THR A 87 -2.69 48.47 -3.95
N GLN A 88 -2.70 49.15 -2.79
CA GLN A 88 -3.88 49.88 -2.31
C GLN A 88 -4.25 51.03 -3.23
N ARG A 89 -3.27 51.80 -3.74
CA ARG A 89 -3.55 52.90 -4.68
C ARG A 89 -4.08 52.37 -6.00
N VAL A 90 -3.51 51.30 -6.53
CA VAL A 90 -3.98 50.61 -7.75
C VAL A 90 -5.36 49.99 -7.53
N PHE A 91 -5.60 49.29 -6.42
CA PHE A 91 -6.87 48.67 -6.05
C PHE A 91 -7.98 49.71 -5.83
N LEU A 92 -7.71 50.77 -5.07
CA LEU A 92 -8.65 51.87 -4.86
C LEU A 92 -8.91 52.65 -6.14
N SER A 93 -7.93 52.74 -7.05
CA SER A 93 -8.10 53.36 -8.36
C SER A 93 -8.94 52.47 -9.29
N LEU A 94 -8.74 51.15 -9.28
CA LEU A 94 -9.55 50.17 -10.01
C LEU A 94 -11.00 50.11 -9.50
N VAL A 95 -11.20 50.09 -8.18
CA VAL A 95 -12.54 50.12 -7.57
C VAL A 95 -13.26 51.45 -7.85
N ARG A 96 -12.53 52.57 -7.92
CA ARG A 96 -13.09 53.86 -8.37
C ARG A 96 -13.42 53.84 -9.86
N LEU A 97 -12.50 53.40 -10.71
CA LEU A 97 -12.66 53.36 -12.16
C LEU A 97 -13.82 52.46 -12.58
N LEU A 98 -13.90 51.25 -12.01
CA LEU A 98 -14.98 50.28 -12.26
C LEU A 98 -16.30 50.70 -11.62
N GLY A 99 -16.26 51.30 -10.43
CA GLY A 99 -17.46 51.85 -9.78
C GLY A 99 -18.04 53.05 -10.53
N ASP A 100 -17.19 53.90 -11.10
CA ASP A 100 -17.59 55.07 -11.88
C ASP A 100 -18.02 54.67 -13.31
N ALA A 101 -17.48 53.58 -13.87
CA ALA A 101 -17.94 52.96 -15.12
C ALA A 101 -19.30 52.25 -14.95
N ALA A 102 -19.48 51.49 -13.88
CA ALA A 102 -20.75 50.83 -13.55
C ALA A 102 -21.88 51.84 -13.24
N ALA A 103 -21.55 53.01 -12.69
CA ALA A 103 -22.49 54.10 -12.44
C ALA A 103 -23.01 54.81 -13.71
N ARG A 104 -22.37 54.59 -14.87
CA ARG A 104 -22.83 55.09 -16.19
C ARG A 104 -23.82 54.14 -16.87
N VAL A 105 -23.99 52.93 -16.35
CA VAL A 105 -24.99 51.98 -16.85
C VAL A 105 -26.37 52.39 -16.32
N PRO A 106 -27.39 52.61 -17.17
CA PRO A 106 -28.66 53.24 -16.80
C PRO A 106 -29.39 52.56 -15.64
N VAL A 107 -29.24 51.24 -15.51
CA VAL A 107 -29.83 50.40 -14.45
C VAL A 107 -29.39 50.82 -13.04
N PHE A 108 -28.22 51.44 -12.87
CA PHE A 108 -27.66 51.82 -11.56
C PHE A 108 -27.77 53.32 -11.23
N GLY A 109 -28.43 54.11 -12.10
CA GLY A 109 -28.37 55.58 -12.13
C GLY A 109 -28.87 56.33 -10.89
N ARG A 110 -29.53 55.68 -9.92
CA ARG A 110 -30.02 56.34 -8.68
C ARG A 110 -29.40 55.83 -7.37
N ARG A 111 -28.47 54.87 -7.38
CA ARG A 111 -27.82 54.36 -6.16
C ARG A 111 -26.29 54.33 -6.25
N ARG A 112 -25.67 55.52 -6.33
CA ARG A 112 -24.20 55.69 -6.36
C ARG A 112 -23.46 55.07 -5.17
N GLY A 113 -24.12 54.87 -4.03
CA GLY A 113 -23.54 54.18 -2.86
C GLY A 113 -23.39 52.65 -3.01
N PHE A 114 -23.97 52.05 -4.05
CA PHE A 114 -24.15 50.61 -4.20
C PHE A 114 -23.17 49.95 -5.18
N ALA A 115 -22.64 50.70 -6.15
CA ALA A 115 -21.74 50.19 -7.19
C ALA A 115 -20.34 49.83 -6.64
N ARG A 116 -19.82 50.60 -5.67
CA ARG A 116 -18.46 50.40 -5.12
C ARG A 116 -18.33 49.14 -4.23
N PRO A 117 -19.29 48.83 -3.33
CA PRO A 117 -19.29 47.56 -2.60
C PRO A 117 -19.45 46.34 -3.52
N LEU A 118 -20.29 46.43 -4.57
CA LEU A 118 -20.51 45.33 -5.52
C LEU A 118 -19.22 44.98 -6.29
N CYS A 119 -18.48 45.98 -6.77
CA CYS A 119 -17.19 45.76 -7.43
C CYS A 119 -16.12 45.19 -6.46
N ALA A 120 -16.12 45.61 -5.18
CA ALA A 120 -15.22 45.06 -4.17
C ALA A 120 -15.55 43.59 -3.85
N SER A 121 -16.84 43.23 -3.76
CA SER A 121 -17.28 41.84 -3.55
C SER A 121 -16.98 40.94 -4.74
N LEU A 122 -17.11 41.44 -5.98
CA LEU A 122 -16.73 40.69 -7.19
C LEU A 122 -15.23 40.44 -7.27
N LEU A 123 -14.39 41.38 -6.82
CA LEU A 123 -12.93 41.22 -6.76
C LEU A 123 -12.46 40.25 -5.66
N LEU A 124 -13.24 40.09 -4.58
CA LEU A 124 -12.97 39.13 -3.49
C LEU A 124 -13.51 37.72 -3.78
N SER A 125 -14.36 37.56 -4.79
CA SER A 125 -14.99 36.29 -5.17
C SER A 125 -14.02 35.12 -5.44
N PRO A 126 -12.79 35.30 -5.99
CA PRO A 126 -11.86 34.18 -6.22
C PRO A 126 -11.32 33.57 -4.91
N LEU A 127 -11.16 34.38 -3.87
CA LEU A 127 -10.72 33.92 -2.54
C LEU A 127 -11.83 33.16 -1.81
N CYS A 128 -13.08 33.62 -1.93
CA CYS A 128 -14.23 32.90 -1.40
C CYS A 128 -14.50 31.59 -2.17
N LEU A 129 -14.29 31.57 -3.49
CA LEU A 129 -14.38 30.34 -4.30
C LEU A 129 -13.36 29.31 -3.85
N ARG A 130 -12.14 29.74 -3.50
CA ARG A 130 -11.09 28.87 -2.95
C ARG A 130 -11.45 28.33 -1.56
N PHE A 131 -12.05 29.15 -0.70
CA PHE A 131 -12.52 28.75 0.63
C PHE A 131 -13.66 27.71 0.56
N VAL A 132 -14.57 27.87 -0.39
CA VAL A 132 -15.68 26.95 -0.64
C VAL A 132 -15.21 25.62 -1.25
N GLN A 133 -14.21 25.63 -2.14
CA GLN A 133 -13.54 24.42 -2.62
C GLN A 133 -12.89 23.60 -1.48
N LEU A 134 -12.42 24.26 -0.42
CA LEU A 134 -11.87 23.63 0.78
C LEU A 134 -12.97 23.06 1.69
N LEU A 135 -14.15 23.68 1.75
CA LEU A 135 -15.29 23.25 2.58
C LEU A 135 -16.09 22.07 2.01
N PHE A 136 -16.19 21.94 0.69
CA PHE A 136 -17.03 20.92 0.04
C PHE A 136 -16.23 19.74 -0.58
N GLY A 137 -14.94 19.62 -0.25
CA GLY A 137 -14.12 18.48 -0.63
C GLY A 137 -14.40 17.26 0.24
N GLY A 138 -15.43 16.47 -0.08
CA GLY A 138 -15.65 15.19 0.59
C GLY A 138 -16.91 14.43 0.19
N ARG A 139 -16.71 13.23 -0.39
CA ARG A 139 -17.57 12.04 -0.40
C ARG A 139 -19.11 12.27 -0.32
N ARG A 140 -19.77 12.43 -1.47
CA ARG A 140 -21.19 12.05 -1.77
C ARG A 140 -21.64 12.55 -3.16
N ILE A 141 -20.91 13.50 -3.74
CA ILE A 141 -21.19 14.13 -5.04
C ILE A 141 -20.59 13.34 -6.22
N SER A 142 -19.77 12.32 -5.96
CA SER A 142 -19.05 11.54 -6.97
C SER A 142 -19.91 10.62 -7.85
N ARG A 143 -21.22 10.53 -7.62
CA ARG A 143 -22.14 9.65 -8.35
C ARG A 143 -23.04 10.35 -9.40
N ILE A 144 -22.91 11.67 -9.60
CA ILE A 144 -23.79 12.44 -10.49
C ILE A 144 -23.04 12.87 -11.78
N PRO A 145 -23.55 12.58 -12.99
CA PRO A 145 -22.98 13.08 -14.25
C PRO A 145 -23.12 14.62 -14.33
N HIS A 146 -22.13 15.32 -14.91
CA HIS A 146 -22.03 16.80 -15.02
C HIS A 146 -21.43 17.58 -13.81
N ARG A 147 -20.60 16.90 -13.00
CA ARG A 147 -19.79 17.37 -11.85
C ARG A 147 -19.27 18.82 -11.88
N ALA A 148 -18.63 19.26 -12.95
CA ALA A 148 -17.96 20.57 -12.96
C ALA A 148 -18.96 21.73 -12.88
N LEU A 149 -20.11 21.59 -13.53
CA LEU A 149 -21.15 22.61 -13.58
C LEU A 149 -21.88 22.73 -12.24
N LEU A 150 -22.17 21.59 -11.60
CA LEU A 150 -22.87 21.52 -10.30
C LEU A 150 -22.00 22.00 -9.13
N VAL A 151 -20.72 21.63 -9.10
CA VAL A 151 -19.76 22.16 -8.09
C VAL A 151 -19.50 23.64 -8.32
N ALA A 152 -19.37 24.09 -9.57
CA ALA A 152 -19.26 25.52 -9.87
C ALA A 152 -20.53 26.28 -9.44
N SER A 153 -21.72 25.72 -9.66
CA SER A 153 -23.00 26.35 -9.33
C SER A 153 -23.27 26.36 -7.82
N ALA A 154 -23.03 25.26 -7.10
CA ALA A 154 -23.14 25.19 -5.65
C ALA A 154 -22.07 26.05 -4.96
N SER A 155 -20.85 26.08 -5.51
CA SER A 155 -19.79 26.95 -4.98
C SER A 155 -20.11 28.43 -5.22
N PHE A 156 -20.66 28.75 -6.39
CA PHE A 156 -21.14 30.08 -6.71
C PHE A 156 -22.30 30.49 -5.79
N LEU A 157 -23.25 29.59 -5.51
CA LEU A 157 -24.37 29.84 -4.59
C LEU A 157 -23.91 29.99 -3.14
N ALA A 158 -22.93 29.22 -2.68
CA ALA A 158 -22.35 29.34 -1.34
C ALA A 158 -21.53 30.63 -1.19
N VAL A 159 -20.74 31.01 -2.21
CA VAL A 159 -20.04 32.30 -2.26
C VAL A 159 -21.06 33.44 -2.29
N LEU A 160 -22.11 33.33 -3.10
CA LEU A 160 -23.19 34.30 -3.17
C LEU A 160 -23.91 34.43 -1.82
N ALA A 161 -24.21 33.32 -1.15
CA ALA A 161 -24.82 33.31 0.18
C ALA A 161 -23.91 33.94 1.24
N LEU A 162 -22.60 33.67 1.22
CA LEU A 162 -21.63 34.28 2.14
C LEU A 162 -21.46 35.78 1.87
N VAL A 163 -21.48 36.18 0.59
CA VAL A 163 -21.44 37.59 0.16
C VAL A 163 -22.74 38.31 0.56
N LEU A 164 -23.90 37.68 0.40
CA LEU A 164 -25.20 38.23 0.82
C LEU A 164 -25.33 38.29 2.35
N ALA A 165 -24.82 37.29 3.08
CA ALA A 165 -24.76 37.30 4.54
C ALA A 165 -23.78 38.36 5.06
N SER A 166 -22.60 38.49 4.44
CA SER A 166 -21.63 39.55 4.73
C SER A 166 -22.23 40.93 4.44
N TRP A 167 -22.98 41.06 3.34
CA TRP A 167 -23.73 42.27 3.01
C TRP A 167 -24.81 42.56 4.05
N ALA A 168 -25.62 41.57 4.45
CA ALA A 168 -26.67 41.74 5.44
C ALA A 168 -26.10 42.15 6.82
N VAL A 169 -25.05 41.48 7.29
CA VAL A 169 -24.36 41.79 8.55
C VAL A 169 -23.75 43.19 8.49
N ALA A 170 -23.03 43.56 7.41
CA ALA A 170 -22.46 44.90 7.26
C ALA A 170 -23.55 46.00 7.16
N SER A 171 -24.70 45.68 6.55
CA SER A 171 -25.83 46.59 6.39
C SER A 171 -26.62 46.81 7.68
N VAL A 172 -26.81 45.76 8.48
CA VAL A 172 -27.49 45.79 9.78
C VAL A 172 -26.57 46.39 10.84
N ALA A 173 -25.35 45.89 10.98
CA ALA A 173 -24.37 46.42 11.93
C ALA A 173 -24.02 47.88 11.61
N GLY A 174 -23.92 48.23 10.32
CA GLY A 174 -23.75 49.61 9.88
C GLY A 174 -24.97 50.51 10.13
N ARG A 175 -26.21 49.99 10.09
CA ARG A 175 -27.43 50.75 10.45
C ARG A 175 -27.51 50.99 11.95
N ILE A 176 -27.37 49.94 12.76
CA ILE A 176 -27.35 50.01 14.23
C ILE A 176 -26.27 51.00 14.70
N ALA A 177 -25.06 50.95 14.10
CA ALA A 177 -23.98 51.88 14.40
C ALA A 177 -24.23 53.34 13.96
N ARG A 178 -25.12 53.58 12.99
CA ARG A 178 -25.46 54.90 12.44
C ARG A 178 -26.68 55.55 13.09
N GLU A 179 -27.62 54.75 13.58
CA GLU A 179 -28.95 55.23 14.02
C GLU A 179 -29.12 55.24 15.55
N GLU A 180 -28.51 54.32 16.31
CA GLU A 180 -28.87 54.15 17.74
C GLU A 180 -27.69 54.16 18.73
N VAL A 181 -26.45 54.01 18.26
CA VAL A 181 -25.33 53.72 19.15
C VAL A 181 -24.26 54.82 19.13
N GLY A 182 -24.11 55.53 20.25
CA GLY A 182 -23.05 56.52 20.46
C GLY A 182 -21.63 55.94 20.35
N ALA A 183 -20.61 56.80 20.32
CA ALA A 183 -19.23 56.37 20.11
C ALA A 183 -18.74 55.31 21.12
N ARG A 184 -19.23 55.34 22.37
CA ARG A 184 -18.94 54.32 23.39
C ARG A 184 -19.60 52.97 23.07
N GLY A 185 -20.87 52.95 22.68
CA GLY A 185 -21.54 51.70 22.34
C GLY A 185 -20.99 51.05 21.07
N ARG A 186 -20.49 51.84 20.10
CA ARG A 186 -19.78 51.29 18.93
C ARG A 186 -18.48 50.57 19.32
N ARG A 187 -17.73 51.11 20.29
CA ARG A 187 -16.52 50.45 20.83
C ARG A 187 -16.89 49.16 21.55
N ALA A 188 -17.96 49.18 22.36
CA ALA A 188 -18.45 47.98 23.04
C ALA A 188 -18.87 46.90 22.03
N LEU A 189 -19.59 47.27 20.97
CA LEU A 189 -20.02 46.32 19.93
C LEU A 189 -18.84 45.71 19.16
N VAL A 190 -17.83 46.52 18.80
CA VAL A 190 -16.59 46.01 18.17
C VAL A 190 -15.85 45.06 19.12
N ALA A 191 -15.74 45.41 20.40
CA ALA A 191 -15.10 44.55 21.40
C ALA A 191 -15.84 43.22 21.58
N VAL A 192 -17.18 43.24 21.63
CA VAL A 192 -18.02 42.03 21.74
C VAL A 192 -17.85 41.13 20.51
N LEU A 193 -17.83 41.69 19.30
CA LEU A 193 -17.66 40.91 18.07
C LEU A 193 -16.25 40.30 17.96
N LEU A 194 -15.22 41.02 18.38
CA LEU A 194 -13.85 40.49 18.43
C LEU A 194 -13.69 39.44 19.54
N ALA A 195 -14.34 39.62 20.69
CA ALA A 195 -14.38 38.62 21.75
C ALA A 195 -15.12 37.35 21.31
N ALA A 196 -16.24 37.49 20.59
CA ALA A 196 -16.95 36.35 20.01
C ALA A 196 -16.10 35.59 18.99
N ALA A 197 -15.38 36.30 18.11
CA ALA A 197 -14.44 35.68 17.17
C ALA A 197 -13.32 34.91 17.91
N PHE A 198 -12.77 35.51 18.96
CA PHE A 198 -11.76 34.85 19.80
C PHE A 198 -12.31 33.61 20.51
N CYS A 199 -13.48 33.70 21.15
CA CYS A 199 -14.10 32.57 21.83
C CYS A 199 -14.45 31.43 20.86
N LEU A 200 -14.95 31.74 19.66
CA LEU A 200 -15.24 30.73 18.64
C LEU A 200 -13.96 30.00 18.21
N GLN A 201 -12.87 30.73 17.99
CA GLN A 201 -11.58 30.15 17.63
C GLN A 201 -10.96 29.36 18.78
N TYR A 202 -11.12 29.83 20.02
CA TYR A 202 -10.63 29.17 21.21
C TYR A 202 -11.37 27.84 21.41
N VAL A 203 -12.70 27.84 21.39
CA VAL A 203 -13.53 26.63 21.50
C VAL A 203 -13.22 25.63 20.39
N ASP A 204 -13.03 26.09 19.14
CA ASP A 204 -12.62 25.25 18.02
C ASP A 204 -11.25 24.58 18.27
N ALA A 205 -10.29 25.34 18.82
CA ALA A 205 -8.93 24.88 19.08
C ALA A 205 -8.76 24.06 20.38
N THR A 206 -9.67 24.17 21.35
CA THR A 206 -9.51 23.52 22.66
C THR A 206 -10.56 22.46 22.95
N CYS A 207 -11.81 22.68 22.55
CA CYS A 207 -12.93 21.80 22.93
C CYS A 207 -13.27 20.78 21.83
N TYR A 208 -12.95 21.07 20.58
CA TYR A 208 -13.32 20.23 19.43
C TYR A 208 -12.12 19.69 18.65
N VAL A 209 -10.97 19.53 19.31
CA VAL A 209 -9.75 18.99 18.70
C VAL A 209 -10.03 17.59 18.12
N GLY A 210 -10.07 17.48 16.79
CA GLY A 210 -10.29 16.20 16.09
C GLY A 210 -11.75 15.87 15.78
N LEU A 211 -12.71 16.76 16.02
CA LEU A 211 -14.12 16.55 15.63
C LEU A 211 -14.31 16.68 14.09
N TYR A 212 -15.47 16.27 13.57
CA TYR A 212 -15.79 16.28 12.13
C TYR A 212 -15.40 17.59 11.42
N ARG A 213 -14.71 17.49 10.27
CA ARG A 213 -14.25 18.63 9.44
C ARG A 213 -15.32 19.70 9.16
N TYR A 214 -16.59 19.32 9.09
CA TYR A 214 -17.70 20.25 8.85
C TYR A 214 -17.98 21.19 10.03
N VAL A 215 -17.73 20.77 11.26
CA VAL A 215 -17.92 21.58 12.47
C VAL A 215 -16.84 22.67 12.55
N HIS A 216 -15.58 22.29 12.31
CA HIS A 216 -14.46 23.24 12.18
C HIS A 216 -14.71 24.29 11.10
N GLY A 217 -15.26 23.87 9.95
CA GLY A 217 -15.64 24.78 8.87
C GLY A 217 -16.72 25.79 9.25
N ALA A 218 -17.74 25.36 9.99
CA ALA A 218 -18.83 26.23 10.44
C ALA A 218 -18.35 27.26 11.49
N LEU A 219 -17.52 26.84 12.45
CA LEU A 219 -16.95 27.73 13.47
C LEU A 219 -16.00 28.77 12.85
N SER A 220 -15.18 28.36 11.88
CA SER A 220 -14.32 29.27 11.12
C SER A 220 -15.13 30.30 10.31
N ALA A 221 -16.24 29.90 9.70
CA ALA A 221 -17.13 30.81 8.98
C ALA A 221 -17.82 31.82 9.91
N ALA A 222 -18.25 31.38 11.10
CA ALA A 222 -18.84 32.25 12.12
C ALA A 222 -17.82 33.27 12.66
N CYS A 223 -16.57 32.84 12.92
CA CYS A 223 -15.46 33.69 13.30
C CYS A 223 -15.19 34.78 12.25
N PHE A 224 -15.15 34.40 10.97
CA PHE A 224 -14.96 35.35 9.87
C PHE A 224 -16.07 36.41 9.81
N LEU A 225 -17.34 36.01 9.96
CA LEU A 225 -18.48 36.94 9.96
C LEU A 225 -18.44 37.91 11.14
N ALA A 226 -17.99 37.46 12.33
CA ALA A 226 -17.83 38.32 13.49
C ALA A 226 -16.74 39.39 13.28
N VAL A 227 -15.60 39.02 12.69
CA VAL A 227 -14.52 39.96 12.33
C VAL A 227 -14.99 40.96 11.27
N GLN A 228 -15.72 40.50 10.25
CA GLN A 228 -16.29 41.38 9.22
C GLN A 228 -17.31 42.36 9.81
N GLY A 229 -18.16 41.91 10.74
CA GLY A 229 -19.07 42.77 11.49
C GLY A 229 -18.34 43.85 12.29
N ALA A 230 -17.28 43.47 13.02
CA ALA A 230 -16.45 44.40 13.79
C ALA A 230 -15.80 45.46 12.87
N TRP A 231 -15.29 45.03 11.72
CA TRP A 231 -14.71 45.93 10.73
C TRP A 231 -15.76 46.88 10.12
N ALA A 232 -16.94 46.37 9.77
CA ALA A 232 -18.03 47.17 9.23
C ALA A 232 -18.51 48.25 10.21
N VAL A 233 -18.66 47.94 11.50
CA VAL A 233 -18.99 48.91 12.56
C VAL A 233 -17.90 49.98 12.70
N THR A 234 -16.64 49.59 12.58
CA THR A 234 -15.49 50.50 12.67
C THR A 234 -15.44 51.49 11.49
N VAL A 235 -15.73 51.02 10.27
CA VAL A 235 -15.65 51.84 9.04
C VAL A 235 -16.92 52.69 8.82
N SER A 236 -18.08 52.22 9.27
CA SER A 236 -19.38 52.90 9.09
C SER A 236 -19.56 54.16 9.95
N GLY A 237 -18.65 54.45 10.88
CA GLY A 237 -18.65 55.66 11.73
C GLY A 237 -18.32 56.99 11.03
N ARG A 238 -18.18 57.04 9.69
CA ARG A 238 -17.91 58.29 8.96
C ARG A 238 -19.19 59.10 8.69
N ARG A 239 -19.66 59.88 9.67
CA ARG A 239 -20.42 61.12 9.37
C ARG A 239 -19.43 62.26 9.11
N ARG A 240 -19.76 63.15 8.16
CA ARG A 240 -19.03 64.41 7.90
C ARG A 240 -18.89 65.17 9.24
N GLY A 241 -17.66 65.40 9.69
CA GLY A 241 -17.35 66.27 10.82
C GLY A 241 -16.84 65.60 12.10
N VAL A 242 -16.94 64.27 12.26
CA VAL A 242 -16.37 63.59 13.45
C VAL A 242 -15.06 62.90 13.09
N ARG A 243 -13.96 63.30 13.76
CA ARG A 243 -12.63 62.73 13.54
C ARG A 243 -12.64 61.21 13.84
N PRO A 244 -12.02 60.38 12.99
CA PRO A 244 -11.91 58.94 13.23
C PRO A 244 -11.16 58.67 14.55
N LEU A 245 -11.65 57.71 15.31
CA LEU A 245 -11.20 57.39 16.68
C LEU A 245 -9.73 56.97 16.79
N LEU A 246 -9.17 56.41 15.71
CA LEU A 246 -7.76 56.10 15.54
C LEU A 246 -7.41 56.47 14.10
N SER A 247 -6.22 57.05 13.88
CA SER A 247 -5.71 57.22 12.52
C SER A 247 -5.58 55.84 11.87
N THR A 248 -5.68 55.76 10.53
CA THR A 248 -5.51 54.50 9.79
C THR A 248 -4.23 53.76 10.19
N LYS A 249 -3.18 54.52 10.54
CA LYS A 249 -1.91 53.99 11.05
C LYS A 249 -2.05 53.35 12.43
N GLN A 250 -2.80 53.95 13.34
CA GLN A 250 -3.05 53.42 14.69
C GLN A 250 -4.02 52.22 14.69
N ALA A 251 -4.99 52.18 13.79
CA ALA A 251 -5.87 51.02 13.63
C ALA A 251 -5.13 49.80 13.06
N VAL A 252 -4.25 50.02 12.08
CA VAL A 252 -3.33 48.99 11.57
C VAL A 252 -2.33 48.57 12.65
N ALA A 253 -1.75 49.51 13.40
CA ALA A 253 -0.85 49.18 14.50
C ALA A 253 -1.55 48.38 15.62
N ALA A 254 -2.80 48.69 15.96
CA ALA A 254 -3.58 47.94 16.94
C ALA A 254 -3.96 46.54 16.42
N LEU A 255 -4.29 46.39 15.14
CA LEU A 255 -4.50 45.09 14.48
C LEU A 255 -3.22 44.27 14.39
N CYS A 256 -2.08 44.89 14.10
CA CYS A 256 -0.77 44.25 14.09
C CYS A 256 -0.31 43.89 15.50
N CYS A 257 -0.58 44.73 16.51
CA CYS A 257 -0.30 44.42 17.92
C CYS A 257 -1.22 43.32 18.42
N ALA A 258 -2.51 43.32 18.08
CA ALA A 258 -3.43 42.24 18.41
C ALA A 258 -3.04 40.93 17.70
N ALA A 259 -2.64 40.98 16.43
CA ALA A 259 -2.10 39.83 15.71
C ALA A 259 -0.77 39.36 16.30
N ALA A 260 0.13 40.26 16.69
CA ALA A 260 1.38 39.91 17.35
C ALA A 260 1.15 39.33 18.74
N VAL A 261 0.23 39.88 19.53
CA VAL A 261 -0.22 39.38 20.83
C VAL A 261 -0.88 37.99 20.67
N LEU A 262 -1.69 37.77 19.64
CA LEU A 262 -2.28 36.46 19.31
C LEU A 262 -1.24 35.44 18.81
N VAL A 263 -0.15 35.90 18.18
CA VAL A 263 0.97 35.06 17.72
C VAL A 263 1.98 34.80 18.85
N PHE A 264 2.13 35.70 19.83
CA PHE A 264 3.17 35.64 20.88
C PHE A 264 2.67 35.27 22.28
N LEU A 265 1.40 35.48 22.65
CA LEU A 265 0.86 34.94 23.92
C LEU A 265 0.94 33.41 24.08
N PRO A 266 1.08 32.57 23.04
CA PRO A 266 1.25 31.13 23.26
C PRO A 266 2.58 30.72 23.92
N ARG A 267 3.56 31.63 24.11
CA ARG A 267 4.89 31.25 24.61
C ARG A 267 5.03 31.06 26.12
N VAL A 268 4.03 31.39 26.94
CA VAL A 268 4.13 31.19 28.40
C VAL A 268 3.46 29.88 28.88
N ALA A 269 2.71 29.19 28.02
CA ALA A 269 2.13 27.89 28.39
C ALA A 269 1.78 27.04 27.16
N TRP A 270 2.78 26.54 26.42
CA TRP A 270 2.56 25.36 25.56
C TRP A 270 3.88 24.72 25.16
N THR A 271 3.96 23.40 25.32
CA THR A 271 5.13 22.54 25.09
C THR A 271 5.54 22.46 23.61
N ARG A 272 6.81 22.05 23.37
CA ARG A 272 7.51 21.93 22.09
C ARG A 272 6.72 21.29 20.92
N GLY A 273 5.67 20.51 21.20
CA GLY A 273 4.83 19.87 20.18
C GLY A 273 3.97 20.81 19.34
N ALA A 274 3.53 21.95 19.87
CA ALA A 274 2.72 22.91 19.11
C ALA A 274 3.56 23.64 18.04
N TRP A 275 4.82 23.96 18.37
CA TRP A 275 5.74 24.63 17.46
C TRP A 275 6.11 23.75 16.25
N ASN A 276 6.34 22.46 16.46
CA ASN A 276 6.58 21.51 15.37
C ASN A 276 5.34 21.31 14.49
N ARG A 277 4.13 21.27 15.06
CA ARG A 277 2.88 21.17 14.28
C ARG A 277 2.59 22.43 13.44
N THR A 278 2.87 23.61 13.98
CA THR A 278 2.74 24.88 13.25
C THR A 278 3.83 25.03 12.19
N LEU A 279 5.08 24.63 12.47
CA LEU A 279 6.15 24.55 11.47
C LEU A 279 5.81 23.54 10.37
N HIS A 280 5.21 22.40 10.68
CA HIS A 280 4.79 21.41 9.69
C HIS A 280 3.67 21.95 8.79
N ALA A 281 2.71 22.70 9.37
CA ALA A 281 1.63 23.36 8.64
C ALA A 281 2.11 24.56 7.80
N ILE A 282 3.14 25.29 8.26
CA ILE A 282 3.78 26.38 7.53
C ILE A 282 4.69 25.81 6.43
N GLN A 283 5.46 24.76 6.71
CA GLN A 283 6.29 24.07 5.73
C GLN A 283 5.41 23.45 4.63
N SER A 284 4.31 22.78 4.98
CA SER A 284 3.35 22.21 4.02
C SER A 284 2.68 23.27 3.14
N SER A 285 2.45 24.48 3.68
CA SER A 285 1.91 25.61 2.91
C SER A 285 2.97 26.35 2.09
N THR A 286 4.25 26.36 2.50
CA THR A 286 5.36 26.86 1.67
C THR A 286 5.74 25.93 0.50
N THR A 287 5.53 24.62 0.62
CA THR A 287 5.61 23.68 -0.53
C THR A 287 4.57 23.98 -1.61
N SER A 288 3.43 24.55 -1.24
CA SER A 288 2.39 24.98 -2.19
C SER A 288 2.82 26.23 -2.99
N ALA A 289 3.69 27.07 -2.44
CA ALA A 289 4.33 28.19 -3.15
C ALA A 289 5.52 27.74 -4.02
N ALA A 290 6.26 26.70 -3.62
CA ALA A 290 7.31 26.10 -4.45
C ALA A 290 6.74 25.36 -5.69
N GLN A 291 5.50 24.85 -5.60
CA GLN A 291 4.78 24.28 -6.75
C GLN A 291 4.39 25.34 -7.81
N LEU A 292 4.29 26.62 -7.44
CA LEU A 292 4.00 27.72 -8.37
C LEU A 292 5.19 28.09 -9.27
N PHE A 293 6.43 27.77 -8.89
CA PHE A 293 7.64 28.08 -9.68
C PHE A 293 8.15 26.91 -10.56
N ARG A 294 7.52 25.73 -10.52
CA ARG A 294 7.88 24.60 -11.40
C ARG A 294 7.06 24.54 -12.70
N LEU A 295 6.96 25.67 -13.42
CA LEU A 295 6.45 25.69 -14.79
C LEU A 295 7.38 24.99 -15.82
N ARG A 296 8.57 24.52 -15.40
CA ARG A 296 9.45 23.68 -16.23
C ARG A 296 8.97 22.23 -16.41
N GLY A 297 8.05 21.74 -15.56
CA GLY A 297 7.54 20.36 -15.63
C GLY A 297 6.47 20.11 -16.70
N LEU A 298 5.92 21.17 -17.33
CA LEU A 298 4.97 21.03 -18.43
C LEU A 298 5.63 20.59 -19.76
N PHE A 299 6.97 20.63 -19.85
CA PHE A 299 7.73 20.22 -21.04
C PHE A 299 8.77 19.14 -20.78
N ALA A 300 8.89 18.63 -19.55
CA ALA A 300 9.75 17.50 -19.24
C ALA A 300 8.84 16.34 -18.82
N GLY A 301 8.55 15.45 -19.77
CA GLY A 301 7.86 14.20 -19.50
C GLY A 301 8.62 13.44 -18.42
N ALA A 302 8.06 13.38 -17.20
CA ALA A 302 8.45 12.34 -16.27
C ALA A 302 8.17 11.01 -16.97
N PRO A 303 9.12 10.06 -17.01
CA PRO A 303 8.90 8.79 -17.65
C PRO A 303 7.72 8.13 -16.94
N ALA A 304 6.63 7.91 -17.70
CA ALA A 304 5.59 7.00 -17.29
C ALA A 304 6.29 5.65 -17.08
N TYR A 305 6.39 5.22 -15.81
CA TYR A 305 6.72 3.83 -15.52
C TYR A 305 5.61 2.99 -16.16
N GLN A 306 5.93 2.39 -17.31
CA GLN A 306 5.09 1.37 -17.89
C GLN A 306 5.20 0.15 -16.97
N PRO A 307 4.08 -0.46 -16.55
CA PRO A 307 4.12 -1.69 -15.81
C PRO A 307 4.84 -2.71 -16.70
N THR A 308 5.99 -3.19 -16.26
CA THR A 308 6.55 -4.44 -16.77
C THR A 308 5.45 -5.49 -16.66
N GLY A 309 5.15 -6.22 -17.74
CA GLY A 309 4.05 -7.17 -17.86
C GLY A 309 4.14 -8.37 -16.92
N LEU A 310 4.11 -8.10 -15.61
CA LEU A 310 4.11 -9.09 -14.55
C LEU A 310 2.69 -9.65 -14.41
N PRO A 311 2.50 -10.98 -14.49
CA PRO A 311 1.22 -11.60 -14.25
C PRO A 311 0.75 -11.31 -12.83
N ALA A 312 -0.48 -10.83 -12.74
CA ALA A 312 -1.22 -10.50 -11.52
C ALA A 312 -1.31 -11.61 -10.45
N GLU A 313 -1.04 -12.85 -10.86
CA GLU A 313 -1.26 -14.08 -10.08
C GLU A 313 0.01 -14.58 -9.37
N THR A 314 1.07 -13.77 -9.36
CA THR A 314 2.37 -14.15 -8.82
C THR A 314 2.48 -13.61 -7.39
N PRO A 315 2.16 -14.40 -6.33
CA PRO A 315 2.40 -14.01 -4.96
C PRO A 315 3.71 -13.25 -4.81
N PHE A 316 3.70 -12.13 -4.09
CA PHE A 316 4.83 -11.22 -4.06
C PHE A 316 6.16 -11.92 -3.71
N TRP A 317 6.11 -13.00 -2.91
CA TRP A 317 7.28 -13.82 -2.59
C TRP A 317 7.93 -14.53 -3.79
N MET A 318 7.28 -14.61 -4.95
CA MET A 318 7.87 -15.06 -6.23
C MET A 318 8.53 -13.91 -7.01
N LEU A 319 8.18 -12.66 -6.71
CA LEU A 319 8.80 -11.46 -7.29
C LEU A 319 10.05 -11.03 -6.53
N ASP A 320 10.25 -11.58 -5.34
CA ASP A 320 11.38 -11.35 -4.46
C ASP A 320 12.12 -12.66 -4.16
N PRO A 321 13.32 -12.87 -4.73
CA PRO A 321 14.10 -14.10 -4.57
C PRO A 321 14.33 -14.53 -3.12
N GLU A 322 14.42 -13.58 -2.17
CA GLU A 322 14.62 -13.90 -0.75
C GLU A 322 13.36 -14.50 -0.10
N MET A 323 12.17 -14.05 -0.48
CA MET A 323 10.92 -14.58 0.05
C MET A 323 10.61 -15.98 -0.52
N SER A 324 11.17 -16.32 -1.70
CA SER A 324 11.10 -17.67 -2.27
C SER A 324 11.89 -18.71 -1.46
N VAL A 325 12.84 -18.29 -0.61
CA VAL A 325 13.69 -19.19 0.19
C VAL A 325 12.88 -20.06 1.15
N LEU A 326 11.78 -19.54 1.70
CA LEU A 326 10.91 -20.31 2.59
C LEU A 326 10.08 -21.35 1.84
N LYS A 327 9.82 -21.15 0.55
CA LYS A 327 8.97 -22.05 -0.26
C LYS A 327 9.59 -23.44 -0.46
N ASP A 328 10.90 -23.49 -0.67
CA ASP A 328 11.62 -24.71 -1.02
C ASP A 328 12.07 -25.51 0.20
N LYS A 329 11.74 -25.05 1.42
CA LYS A 329 12.18 -25.64 2.68
C LYS A 329 11.06 -26.50 3.29
N PRO A 330 11.39 -27.66 3.88
CA PRO A 330 10.40 -28.43 4.63
C PRO A 330 9.89 -27.55 5.78
N GLY A 331 8.62 -27.17 5.72
CA GLY A 331 7.94 -26.49 6.83
C GLY A 331 7.53 -27.50 7.91
N LEU A 332 6.43 -27.22 8.62
CA LEU A 332 5.84 -28.15 9.59
C LEU A 332 4.41 -28.60 9.19
N PRO A 333 4.19 -29.05 7.94
CA PRO A 333 2.85 -29.33 7.46
C PRO A 333 2.21 -30.48 8.24
N GLY A 334 1.03 -30.25 8.81
CA GLY A 334 0.26 -31.28 9.51
C GLY A 334 0.77 -31.66 10.89
N VAL A 335 1.76 -30.97 11.47
CA VAL A 335 2.24 -31.24 12.83
C VAL A 335 1.14 -31.08 13.90
N ALA A 336 0.15 -30.23 13.61
CA ALA A 336 -1.00 -29.96 14.46
C ALA A 336 -2.31 -30.51 13.87
N ARG A 337 -2.24 -31.52 12.98
CA ARG A 337 -3.42 -32.07 12.30
C ARG A 337 -4.50 -32.50 13.30
N GLY A 338 -5.70 -31.97 13.14
CA GLY A 338 -6.88 -32.29 13.97
C GLY A 338 -6.85 -31.67 15.38
N MET A 339 -5.92 -30.78 15.68
CA MET A 339 -5.90 -29.99 16.92
C MET A 339 -6.89 -28.82 16.84
N ASN A 340 -7.29 -28.30 17.99
CA ASN A 340 -8.04 -27.05 18.08
C ASN A 340 -7.15 -25.86 17.74
N LEU A 341 -7.77 -24.79 17.29
CA LEU A 341 -7.12 -23.51 17.03
C LEU A 341 -7.76 -22.42 17.88
N VAL A 342 -6.96 -21.73 18.69
CA VAL A 342 -7.38 -20.53 19.42
C VAL A 342 -6.48 -19.38 19.01
N VAL A 343 -7.08 -18.31 18.48
CA VAL A 343 -6.37 -17.07 18.13
C VAL A 343 -6.94 -15.94 18.96
N VAL A 344 -6.09 -15.22 19.68
CA VAL A 344 -6.44 -14.06 20.47
C VAL A 344 -5.76 -12.84 19.84
N THR A 345 -6.55 -11.85 19.44
CA THR A 345 -6.05 -10.55 18.99
C THR A 345 -6.35 -9.51 20.05
N VAL A 346 -5.35 -8.74 20.46
CA VAL A 346 -5.51 -7.62 21.40
C VAL A 346 -5.39 -6.32 20.61
N ASP A 347 -6.39 -5.44 20.68
CA ASP A 347 -6.39 -4.17 19.96
C ASP A 347 -5.22 -3.28 20.41
N ALA A 348 -4.57 -2.64 19.44
CA ALA A 348 -3.50 -1.66 19.63
C ALA A 348 -2.36 -2.10 20.59
N LEU A 349 -2.13 -3.41 20.77
CA LEU A 349 -1.12 -3.96 21.68
C LEU A 349 0.29 -3.88 21.07
N ARG A 350 1.10 -2.98 21.64
CA ARG A 350 2.50 -2.80 21.27
C ARG A 350 3.38 -3.91 21.83
N ALA A 351 4.33 -4.38 21.01
CA ALA A 351 5.31 -5.37 21.45
C ALA A 351 6.20 -4.85 22.59
N ASP A 352 6.63 -3.58 22.54
CA ASP A 352 7.55 -2.97 23.50
C ASP A 352 6.95 -2.72 24.89
N HIS A 353 5.68 -3.07 25.10
CA HIS A 353 4.99 -3.07 26.39
C HIS A 353 4.80 -4.47 27.01
N LEU A 354 5.44 -5.51 26.47
CA LEU A 354 5.37 -6.87 27.02
C LEU A 354 6.69 -7.34 27.64
N GLY A 355 6.61 -8.08 28.74
CA GLY A 355 7.79 -8.60 29.45
C GLY A 355 8.64 -9.54 28.58
N CYS A 356 8.02 -10.37 27.75
CA CYS A 356 8.74 -11.23 26.79
C CYS A 356 9.47 -10.48 25.66
N TYR A 357 9.20 -9.17 25.50
CA TYR A 357 9.91 -8.27 24.59
C TYR A 357 10.84 -7.29 25.34
N GLY A 358 11.01 -7.48 26.66
CA GLY A 358 11.93 -6.71 27.50
C GLY A 358 11.30 -5.54 28.26
N TYR A 359 9.96 -5.40 28.27
CA TYR A 359 9.29 -4.37 29.07
C TYR A 359 9.44 -4.66 30.57
N PRO A 360 9.86 -3.69 31.41
CA PRO A 360 10.22 -3.96 32.80
C PRO A 360 9.02 -4.07 33.75
N ARG A 361 7.83 -3.58 33.36
CA ARG A 361 6.63 -3.62 34.21
C ARG A 361 5.89 -4.96 34.03
N PRO A 362 5.31 -5.51 35.11
CA PRO A 362 4.64 -6.81 35.07
C PRO A 362 3.21 -6.71 34.52
N VAL A 363 3.06 -6.20 33.29
CA VAL A 363 1.75 -6.01 32.65
C VAL A 363 1.27 -7.26 31.92
N SER A 364 2.15 -8.22 31.61
CA SER A 364 1.82 -9.37 30.75
C SER A 364 2.28 -10.75 31.27
N PRO A 365 2.16 -11.08 32.57
CA PRO A 365 2.74 -12.31 33.13
C PRO A 365 2.22 -13.61 32.51
N SER A 366 1.00 -13.63 31.97
CA SER A 366 0.41 -14.81 31.32
C SER A 366 0.96 -15.00 29.91
N ILE A 367 1.04 -13.93 29.12
CA ILE A 367 1.68 -13.93 27.80
C ILE A 367 3.17 -14.28 27.94
N ASP A 368 3.87 -13.71 28.92
CA ASP A 368 5.29 -13.97 29.16
C ASP A 368 5.55 -15.44 29.50
N ARG A 369 4.64 -16.08 30.23
CA ARG A 369 4.69 -17.52 30.51
C ARG A 369 4.51 -18.34 29.24
N MET A 370 3.52 -17.99 28.42
CA MET A 370 3.27 -18.66 27.15
C MET A 370 4.46 -18.54 26.19
N ALA A 371 5.11 -17.38 26.16
CA ALA A 371 6.29 -17.12 25.35
C ALA A 371 7.47 -18.05 25.67
N ARG A 372 7.63 -18.47 26.94
CA ARG A 372 8.68 -19.45 27.33
C ARG A 372 8.46 -20.85 26.77
N GLU A 373 7.23 -21.18 26.42
CA GLU A 373 6.83 -22.50 25.91
C GLU A 373 6.45 -22.47 24.41
N GLY A 374 6.54 -21.30 23.77
CA GLY A 374 6.08 -21.07 22.41
C GLY A 374 7.13 -20.44 21.49
N ILE A 375 6.66 -20.07 20.29
CA ILE A 375 7.41 -19.32 19.29
C ILE A 375 7.12 -17.85 19.52
N VAL A 376 8.16 -17.05 19.78
CA VAL A 376 8.06 -15.59 19.84
C VAL A 376 8.55 -15.02 18.52
N PHE A 377 7.68 -14.35 17.78
CA PHE A 377 8.08 -13.57 16.61
C PHE A 377 8.47 -12.18 17.10
N HIS A 378 9.77 -11.95 17.26
CA HIS A 378 10.29 -10.73 17.86
C HIS A 378 10.01 -9.51 16.99
N ASN A 379 10.01 -9.67 15.66
CA ASN A 379 9.79 -8.61 14.69
C ASN A 379 8.52 -8.88 13.86
N ALA A 380 7.35 -8.89 14.51
CA ALA A 380 6.06 -9.07 13.84
C ALA A 380 5.38 -7.72 13.52
N TYR A 381 4.87 -7.58 12.29
CA TYR A 381 4.33 -6.31 11.81
C TYR A 381 2.87 -6.41 11.36
N ALA A 382 2.08 -5.42 11.77
CA ALA A 382 0.73 -5.20 11.28
C ALA A 382 0.73 -4.68 9.83
N PRO A 383 -0.14 -5.19 8.94
CA PRO A 383 -0.22 -4.75 7.56
C PRO A 383 -0.84 -3.35 7.42
N ALA A 384 -1.47 -2.84 8.48
CA ALA A 384 -1.95 -1.47 8.58
C ALA A 384 -2.04 -1.06 10.07
N PRO A 385 -1.92 0.22 10.41
CA PRO A 385 -2.22 0.72 11.75
C PRO A 385 -3.74 0.90 11.94
N SER A 386 -4.54 -0.13 11.63
CA SER A 386 -6.01 -0.03 11.65
C SER A 386 -6.66 -1.40 11.88
N SER A 387 -7.51 -1.51 12.90
CA SER A 387 -8.18 -2.75 13.28
C SER A 387 -8.92 -3.40 12.10
N PHE A 388 -9.66 -2.61 11.32
CA PHE A 388 -10.39 -3.11 10.16
C PHE A 388 -9.48 -3.76 9.10
N PHE A 389 -8.44 -3.05 8.66
CA PHE A 389 -7.56 -3.55 7.60
C PHE A 389 -6.65 -4.67 8.11
N SER A 390 -6.21 -4.61 9.35
CA SER A 390 -5.34 -5.63 9.96
C SER A 390 -6.08 -6.92 10.25
N ILE A 391 -7.29 -6.87 10.82
CA ILE A 391 -8.07 -8.09 11.07
C ILE A 391 -8.50 -8.74 9.75
N LEU A 392 -8.93 -7.97 8.74
CA LEU A 392 -9.18 -8.55 7.42
C LEU A 392 -7.93 -9.14 6.79
N GLY A 393 -6.78 -8.50 7.01
CA GLY A 393 -5.49 -9.00 6.57
C GLY A 393 -5.13 -10.32 7.23
N LEU A 394 -5.33 -10.45 8.55
CA LEU A 394 -5.12 -11.70 9.28
C LEU A 394 -6.09 -12.79 8.80
N MET A 395 -7.38 -12.46 8.67
CA MET A 395 -8.42 -13.43 8.32
C MET A 395 -8.34 -13.91 6.88
N THR A 396 -7.80 -13.12 5.95
CA THR A 396 -7.75 -13.50 4.52
C THR A 396 -6.33 -13.65 3.98
N SER A 397 -5.32 -13.33 4.80
CA SER A 397 -3.92 -13.23 4.41
C SER A 397 -3.69 -12.24 3.25
N ARG A 398 -4.30 -11.04 3.29
CA ARG A 398 -4.17 -10.02 2.24
C ARG A 398 -3.81 -8.65 2.80
N TYR A 399 -3.23 -7.79 1.97
CA TYR A 399 -2.93 -6.41 2.37
C TYR A 399 -4.16 -5.52 2.37
N GLY A 400 -4.10 -4.44 3.17
CA GLY A 400 -5.18 -3.48 3.31
C GLY A 400 -5.63 -2.86 1.97
N SER A 401 -4.73 -2.67 1.02
CA SER A 401 -5.04 -2.24 -0.36
C SER A 401 -6.12 -3.08 -1.05
N SER A 402 -6.20 -4.39 -0.74
CA SER A 402 -7.22 -5.29 -1.31
C SER A 402 -8.64 -4.93 -0.85
N PHE A 403 -8.77 -4.18 0.24
CA PHE A 403 -10.06 -3.84 0.87
C PHE A 403 -10.43 -2.38 0.74
N ILE A 404 -9.65 -1.57 0.02
CA ILE A 404 -9.87 -0.11 -0.05
C ILE A 404 -11.20 0.27 -0.71
N LEU A 405 -11.75 -0.63 -1.53
CA LEU A 405 -13.08 -0.49 -2.14
C LEU A 405 -14.20 -1.15 -1.30
N GLY A 406 -13.87 -1.62 -0.10
CA GLY A 406 -14.69 -2.49 0.72
C GLY A 406 -14.56 -3.97 0.31
N MET A 407 -14.97 -4.85 1.23
CA MET A 407 -15.15 -6.27 0.96
C MET A 407 -16.44 -6.52 0.17
N ARG A 408 -16.46 -7.61 -0.57
CA ARG A 408 -17.51 -8.02 -1.50
C ARG A 408 -17.99 -9.44 -1.21
N ALA A 409 -19.17 -9.79 -1.71
CA ALA A 409 -19.77 -11.11 -1.46
C ALA A 409 -19.05 -12.25 -2.19
N ASP A 410 -18.29 -11.91 -3.22
CA ASP A 410 -17.47 -12.77 -4.08
C ASP A 410 -15.97 -12.70 -3.75
N ASP A 411 -15.61 -12.06 -2.63
CA ASP A 411 -14.24 -12.07 -2.17
C ASP A 411 -13.78 -13.49 -1.78
N PRO A 412 -12.47 -13.78 -1.89
CA PRO A 412 -11.88 -15.02 -1.40
C PRO A 412 -12.24 -15.34 0.05
N PRO A 413 -12.38 -16.63 0.40
CA PRO A 413 -12.82 -17.04 1.72
C PRO A 413 -11.81 -16.66 2.80
N THR A 414 -12.36 -16.34 3.98
CA THR A 414 -11.63 -16.13 5.23
C THR A 414 -11.09 -17.44 5.80
N LEU A 415 -10.17 -17.35 6.75
CA LEU A 415 -9.66 -18.47 7.53
C LEU A 415 -10.78 -19.23 8.25
N ALA A 416 -11.79 -18.51 8.75
CA ALA A 416 -12.97 -19.11 9.38
C ALA A 416 -13.78 -19.95 8.38
N GLU A 417 -14.04 -19.43 7.18
CA GLU A 417 -14.77 -20.16 6.14
C GLU A 417 -13.99 -21.38 5.65
N ILE A 418 -12.67 -21.24 5.48
CA ILE A 418 -11.80 -22.36 5.09
C ILE A 418 -11.85 -23.46 6.16
N LEU A 419 -11.70 -23.13 7.44
CA LEU A 419 -11.72 -24.12 8.52
C LEU A 419 -13.10 -24.74 8.72
N GLY A 420 -14.17 -23.94 8.60
CA GLY A 420 -15.55 -24.42 8.64
C GLY A 420 -15.83 -25.45 7.53
N ALA A 421 -15.36 -25.18 6.31
CA ALA A 421 -15.46 -26.12 5.19
C ALA A 421 -14.67 -27.43 5.41
N GLN A 422 -13.68 -27.41 6.31
CA GLN A 422 -12.89 -28.59 6.72
C GLN A 422 -13.43 -29.27 7.99
N GLY A 423 -14.64 -28.90 8.43
CA GLY A 423 -15.34 -29.57 9.54
C GLY A 423 -15.02 -29.03 10.94
N TYR A 424 -14.34 -27.89 11.05
CA TYR A 424 -14.13 -27.24 12.35
C TYR A 424 -15.40 -26.50 12.79
N ALA A 425 -15.74 -26.56 14.07
CA ALA A 425 -16.66 -25.57 14.64
C ALA A 425 -15.96 -24.21 14.68
N THR A 426 -16.59 -23.14 14.17
CA THR A 426 -15.97 -21.81 14.13
C THR A 426 -16.73 -20.80 14.99
N GLY A 427 -16.02 -20.12 15.88
CA GLY A 427 -16.57 -19.13 16.81
C GLY A 427 -15.76 -17.82 16.83
N GLY A 428 -16.42 -16.69 16.59
CA GLY A 428 -15.81 -15.35 16.63
C GLY A 428 -16.40 -14.47 17.74
N PHE A 429 -15.55 -13.96 18.63
CA PHE A 429 -15.94 -13.17 19.81
C PHE A 429 -15.22 -11.82 19.82
N PHE A 430 -15.91 -10.78 19.34
CA PHE A 430 -15.33 -9.46 19.13
C PHE A 430 -16.42 -8.40 19.18
N SER A 431 -16.04 -7.15 19.48
CA SER A 431 -16.98 -6.03 19.44
C SER A 431 -17.43 -5.73 18.00
N PRO A 432 -18.73 -5.52 17.73
CA PRO A 432 -19.21 -5.05 16.43
C PRO A 432 -18.59 -3.71 15.98
N LEU A 433 -18.06 -2.90 16.92
CA LEU A 433 -17.35 -1.66 16.60
C LEU A 433 -16.15 -1.89 15.67
N LEU A 434 -15.52 -3.07 15.75
CA LEU A 434 -14.42 -3.49 14.89
C LEU A 434 -14.75 -3.37 13.38
N LEU A 435 -16.00 -3.63 13.01
CA LEU A 435 -16.46 -3.65 11.62
C LEU A 435 -17.26 -2.41 11.21
N PHE A 436 -17.58 -1.52 12.15
CA PHE A 436 -18.52 -0.42 11.96
C PHE A 436 -17.97 0.74 11.08
N MET A 437 -16.66 0.75 10.79
CA MET A 437 -15.99 1.97 10.31
C MET A 437 -15.91 2.16 8.79
N GLN A 438 -16.22 1.18 7.94
CA GLN A 438 -16.25 1.41 6.49
C GLN A 438 -17.35 0.59 5.79
N ASN A 439 -18.47 1.27 5.50
CA ASN A 439 -19.55 0.86 4.59
C ASN A 439 -20.58 -0.11 5.21
N LYS A 440 -21.81 0.39 5.48
CA LYS A 440 -22.96 -0.37 6.03
C LYS A 440 -23.41 -1.57 5.18
N ASP A 441 -22.88 -1.70 3.97
CA ASP A 441 -23.18 -2.78 3.02
C ASP A 441 -22.05 -3.82 2.93
N ASN A 442 -21.12 -3.85 3.90
CA ASN A 442 -20.02 -4.81 3.91
C ASN A 442 -20.55 -6.26 4.13
N PRO A 443 -20.40 -7.18 3.15
CA PRO A 443 -20.91 -8.54 3.26
C PRO A 443 -20.33 -9.32 4.44
N LEU A 444 -19.08 -9.04 4.84
CA LEU A 444 -18.44 -9.69 5.99
C LEU A 444 -18.90 -9.14 7.34
N GLU A 445 -19.40 -7.90 7.41
CA GLU A 445 -20.09 -7.41 8.61
C GLU A 445 -21.40 -8.19 8.81
N ARG A 446 -22.12 -8.46 7.70
CA ARG A 446 -23.35 -9.27 7.72
C ARG A 446 -23.08 -10.73 8.11
N THR A 447 -22.02 -11.34 7.57
CA THR A 447 -21.66 -12.74 7.86
C THR A 447 -20.78 -12.91 9.10
N GLY A 448 -20.33 -11.82 9.74
CA GLY A 448 -19.46 -11.87 10.92
C GLY A 448 -18.10 -12.51 10.62
N LEU A 449 -17.41 -12.06 9.57
CA LEU A 449 -16.13 -12.62 9.08
C LEU A 449 -16.18 -14.13 8.75
N GLY A 450 -17.37 -14.68 8.49
CA GLY A 450 -17.54 -16.08 8.10
C GLY A 450 -17.57 -17.08 9.26
N PHE A 451 -17.65 -16.62 10.51
CA PHE A 451 -17.81 -17.50 11.67
C PHE A 451 -19.24 -18.04 11.79
N ALA A 452 -19.38 -19.33 12.08
CA ALA A 452 -20.68 -19.98 12.25
C ALA A 452 -21.39 -19.54 13.54
N VAL A 453 -20.62 -19.36 14.62
CA VAL A 453 -21.10 -18.82 15.89
C VAL A 453 -20.44 -17.46 16.13
N ARG A 454 -21.22 -16.47 16.55
CA ARG A 454 -20.71 -15.12 16.84
C ARG A 454 -21.28 -14.56 18.14
N GLN A 455 -20.59 -13.58 18.69
CA GLN A 455 -21.09 -12.75 19.78
C GLN A 455 -22.37 -12.01 19.37
N ASP A 456 -23.38 -12.00 20.25
CA ASP A 456 -24.64 -11.27 20.03
C ASP A 456 -24.40 -9.75 20.12
N ALA A 457 -24.73 -9.03 19.03
CA ALA A 457 -24.54 -7.58 18.91
C ALA A 457 -25.45 -6.72 19.83
N GLY A 458 -26.19 -7.33 20.75
CA GLY A 458 -27.13 -6.66 21.66
C GLY A 458 -26.61 -6.46 23.09
N ALA A 459 -25.36 -6.83 23.38
CA ALA A 459 -24.80 -6.72 24.72
C ALA A 459 -24.51 -5.25 25.11
N LYS A 460 -24.82 -4.89 26.37
CA LYS A 460 -24.67 -3.50 26.89
C LYS A 460 -23.22 -3.13 27.27
N SER A 461 -22.32 -4.11 27.33
CA SER A 461 -20.88 -3.96 27.59
C SER A 461 -20.16 -5.15 26.97
N GLU A 462 -19.10 -4.88 26.22
CA GLU A 462 -18.30 -5.87 25.47
C GLU A 462 -16.83 -5.83 25.91
N ASP A 463 -16.62 -5.62 27.21
CA ASP A 463 -15.29 -5.61 27.81
C ASP A 463 -14.61 -6.99 27.74
N ALA A 464 -13.32 -7.05 28.08
CA ALA A 464 -12.56 -8.30 28.05
C ALA A 464 -13.20 -9.44 28.86
N SER A 465 -13.88 -9.13 29.96
CA SER A 465 -14.60 -10.12 30.76
C SER A 465 -15.75 -10.76 29.99
N PHE A 466 -16.55 -9.94 29.28
CA PHE A 466 -17.64 -10.43 28.45
C PHE A 466 -17.14 -11.30 27.31
N VAL A 467 -16.13 -10.84 26.55
CA VAL A 467 -15.51 -11.58 25.43
C VAL A 467 -14.96 -12.93 25.91
N TYR A 468 -14.26 -12.96 27.05
CA TYR A 468 -13.78 -14.21 27.64
C TYR A 468 -14.95 -15.16 28.01
N SER A 469 -16.04 -14.64 28.57
CA SER A 469 -17.16 -15.46 29.02
C SER A 469 -17.89 -16.16 27.86
N THR A 470 -18.05 -15.48 26.72
CA THR A 470 -18.71 -16.02 25.52
C THR A 470 -17.79 -17.01 24.81
N LEU A 471 -16.50 -16.69 24.68
CA LEU A 471 -15.47 -17.60 24.18
C LEU A 471 -15.40 -18.90 24.99
N SER A 472 -15.32 -18.80 26.32
CA SER A 472 -15.23 -19.97 27.22
C SER A 472 -16.47 -20.88 27.08
N ARG A 473 -17.66 -20.29 26.92
CA ARG A 473 -18.91 -21.04 26.66
C ARG A 473 -18.84 -21.83 25.35
N PHE A 474 -18.35 -21.21 24.28
CA PHE A 474 -18.19 -21.87 22.98
C PHE A 474 -17.20 -23.04 23.07
N ILE A 475 -16.02 -22.82 23.66
CA ILE A 475 -15.00 -23.87 23.82
C ILE A 475 -15.57 -25.08 24.57
N ARG A 476 -16.30 -24.86 25.67
CA ARG A 476 -16.94 -25.95 26.42
C ARG A 476 -18.00 -26.70 25.61
N ALA A 477 -18.78 -25.99 24.80
CA ALA A 477 -19.81 -26.59 23.94
C ALA A 477 -19.23 -27.45 22.82
N HIS A 478 -18.04 -27.11 22.31
CA HIS A 478 -17.42 -27.79 21.17
C HIS A 478 -16.19 -28.64 21.52
N ARG A 479 -15.91 -28.88 22.81
CA ARG A 479 -14.72 -29.61 23.30
C ARG A 479 -14.55 -31.04 22.76
N SER A 480 -15.61 -31.65 22.21
CA SER A 480 -15.59 -33.01 21.64
C SER A 480 -15.24 -33.07 20.16
N GLN A 481 -15.08 -31.93 19.48
CA GLN A 481 -14.72 -31.85 18.06
C GLN A 481 -13.65 -30.77 17.84
N PRO A 482 -12.90 -30.80 16.72
CA PRO A 482 -11.99 -29.71 16.38
C PRO A 482 -12.75 -28.39 16.24
N PHE A 483 -12.20 -27.33 16.83
CA PHE A 483 -12.77 -25.99 16.73
C PHE A 483 -11.72 -24.94 16.42
N PHE A 484 -12.16 -23.86 15.77
CA PHE A 484 -11.45 -22.61 15.61
C PHE A 484 -12.19 -21.53 16.39
N ALA A 485 -11.58 -21.04 17.47
CA ALA A 485 -12.10 -19.94 18.25
C ALA A 485 -11.19 -18.71 18.09
N TRP A 486 -11.78 -17.59 17.70
CA TRP A 486 -11.10 -16.31 17.65
C TRP A 486 -11.75 -15.33 18.61
N ALA A 487 -10.92 -14.68 19.43
CA ALA A 487 -11.35 -13.61 20.31
C ALA A 487 -10.55 -12.35 20.04
N HIS A 488 -11.23 -11.22 19.98
CA HIS A 488 -10.61 -9.91 19.90
C HIS A 488 -10.97 -9.09 21.13
N PHE A 489 -9.96 -8.78 21.93
CA PHE A 489 -10.08 -7.87 23.06
C PHE A 489 -9.87 -6.44 22.57
N LEU A 490 -10.79 -5.54 22.93
CA LEU A 490 -10.73 -4.14 22.51
C LEU A 490 -9.75 -3.35 23.37
N GLU A 491 -9.48 -3.80 24.60
CA GLU A 491 -8.47 -3.20 25.45
C GLU A 491 -7.06 -3.70 25.03
N PRO A 492 -6.01 -2.85 25.03
CA PRO A 492 -6.05 -1.40 25.21
C PRO A 492 -6.47 -0.65 23.93
N HIS A 493 -7.53 0.14 23.99
CA HIS A 493 -7.90 1.05 22.88
C HIS A 493 -8.31 2.39 23.47
N TYR A 494 -7.77 3.48 22.93
CA TYR A 494 -8.09 4.81 23.44
C TYR A 494 -9.61 5.13 23.36
N PRO A 495 -10.25 5.70 24.38
CA PRO A 495 -9.68 6.20 25.64
C PRO A 495 -9.43 5.11 26.69
N PHE A 496 -8.22 5.07 27.24
CA PHE A 496 -7.83 4.06 28.24
C PHE A 496 -8.62 4.20 29.55
N VAL A 497 -9.28 3.10 29.94
CA VAL A 497 -10.16 3.03 31.10
C VAL A 497 -9.40 2.41 32.30
N PRO A 498 -9.50 3.01 33.50
CA PRO A 498 -8.97 2.37 34.71
C PRO A 498 -9.73 1.09 35.05
N HIS A 499 -9.00 0.00 35.31
CA HIS A 499 -9.56 -1.27 35.77
C HIS A 499 -9.17 -1.58 37.21
N GLU A 500 -10.12 -2.08 38.00
CA GLU A 500 -9.88 -2.43 39.40
C GLU A 500 -8.79 -3.50 39.53
N GLY A 501 -7.79 -3.24 40.37
CA GLY A 501 -6.64 -4.14 40.59
C GLY A 501 -5.53 -4.05 39.53
N HIS A 502 -5.64 -3.14 38.56
CA HIS A 502 -4.68 -2.95 37.46
C HIS A 502 -4.29 -1.46 37.31
N ASP A 503 -4.05 -0.77 38.42
CA ASP A 503 -3.65 0.65 38.42
C ASP A 503 -2.12 0.80 38.49
N PHE A 504 -1.53 1.37 37.43
CA PHE A 504 -0.11 1.69 37.35
C PHE A 504 0.19 3.18 37.52
N GLY A 505 -0.84 4.02 37.69
CA GLY A 505 -0.73 5.47 37.76
C GLY A 505 -1.66 6.22 36.81
N PRO A 506 -1.63 7.57 36.83
CA PRO A 506 -2.60 8.39 36.13
C PRO A 506 -2.19 8.77 34.70
N SER A 507 -0.95 8.53 34.27
CA SER A 507 -0.49 8.94 32.93
C SER A 507 -1.13 8.09 31.82
N PRO A 508 -1.17 8.55 30.55
CA PRO A 508 -1.69 7.75 29.45
C PRO A 508 -1.01 6.38 29.33
N VAL A 509 0.32 6.34 29.50
CA VAL A 509 1.11 5.11 29.49
C VAL A 509 0.73 4.18 30.66
N ASP A 510 0.51 4.73 31.85
CA ASP A 510 0.10 3.92 33.01
C ASP A 510 -1.29 3.31 32.81
N ARG A 511 -2.22 4.04 32.20
CA ARG A 511 -3.57 3.51 31.91
C ARG A 511 -3.54 2.46 30.81
N TYR A 512 -2.73 2.67 29.78
CA TYR A 512 -2.46 1.69 28.72
C TYR A 512 -1.89 0.38 29.30
N ASP A 513 -0.88 0.49 30.16
CA ASP A 513 -0.31 -0.65 30.90
C ASP A 513 -1.36 -1.38 31.77
N GLY A 514 -2.28 -0.62 32.39
CA GLY A 514 -3.39 -1.15 33.18
C GLY A 514 -4.38 -1.99 32.36
N GLU A 515 -4.73 -1.52 31.17
CA GLU A 515 -5.58 -2.25 30.22
C GLU A 515 -4.90 -3.53 29.71
N ILE A 516 -3.60 -3.49 29.40
CA ILE A 516 -2.83 -4.69 29.04
C ILE A 516 -2.90 -5.73 30.17
N ALA A 517 -2.68 -5.32 31.42
CA ALA A 517 -2.73 -6.21 32.57
C ALA A 517 -4.13 -6.78 32.82
N TYR A 518 -5.18 -6.01 32.53
CA TYR A 518 -6.57 -6.47 32.61
C TYR A 518 -6.85 -7.58 31.58
N VAL A 519 -6.40 -7.41 30.33
CA VAL A 519 -6.57 -8.42 29.27
C VAL A 519 -5.70 -9.65 29.52
N ASP A 520 -4.44 -9.48 29.93
CA ASP A 520 -3.53 -10.59 30.23
C ASP A 520 -4.13 -11.54 31.29
N ARG A 521 -4.83 -11.00 32.29
CA ARG A 521 -5.56 -11.80 33.28
C ARG A 521 -6.59 -12.73 32.63
N PHE A 522 -7.34 -12.29 31.61
CA PHE A 522 -8.31 -13.14 30.92
C PHE A 522 -7.65 -14.14 29.97
N ILE A 523 -6.54 -13.77 29.34
CA ILE A 523 -5.70 -14.72 28.57
C ILE A 523 -5.20 -15.83 29.51
N GLY A 524 -4.69 -15.48 30.69
CA GLY A 524 -4.25 -16.45 31.70
C GLY A 524 -5.38 -17.36 32.20
N ARG A 525 -6.59 -16.82 32.39
CA ARG A 525 -7.79 -17.62 32.73
C ARG A 525 -8.17 -18.58 31.61
N LEU A 526 -8.14 -18.13 30.36
CA LEU A 526 -8.44 -18.95 29.19
C LEU A 526 -7.45 -20.12 29.07
N VAL A 527 -6.15 -19.86 29.20
CA VAL A 527 -5.12 -20.92 29.22
C VAL A 527 -5.36 -21.90 30.37
N SER A 528 -5.67 -21.39 31.57
CA SER A 528 -5.96 -22.22 32.74
C SER A 528 -7.21 -23.09 32.56
N ASP A 529 -8.25 -22.56 31.91
CA ASP A 529 -9.47 -23.30 31.58
C ASP A 529 -9.20 -24.39 30.54
N LEU A 530 -8.45 -24.08 29.46
CA LEU A 530 -8.04 -25.08 28.47
C LEU A 530 -7.23 -26.21 29.10
N ALA A 531 -6.32 -25.89 30.04
CA ALA A 531 -5.56 -26.90 30.77
C ALA A 531 -6.47 -27.76 31.66
N ARG A 532 -7.39 -27.14 32.41
CA ARG A 532 -8.33 -27.85 33.31
C ARG A 532 -9.27 -28.79 32.54
N GLU A 533 -9.68 -28.40 31.34
CA GLU A 533 -10.53 -29.21 30.46
C GLU A 533 -9.74 -30.27 29.65
N GLY A 534 -8.41 -30.36 29.84
CA GLY A 534 -7.56 -31.29 29.09
C GLY A 534 -7.41 -30.94 27.60
N LEU A 535 -7.68 -29.70 27.22
CA LEU A 535 -7.63 -29.20 25.84
C LEU A 535 -6.29 -28.54 25.49
N TRP A 536 -5.51 -28.09 26.47
CA TRP A 536 -4.27 -27.34 26.22
C TRP A 536 -3.29 -28.08 25.31
N ASP A 537 -3.04 -29.36 25.54
CA ASP A 537 -2.11 -30.17 24.72
C ASP A 537 -2.69 -30.61 23.36
N ARG A 538 -3.95 -30.26 23.10
CA ARG A 538 -4.64 -30.47 21.82
C ARG A 538 -5.00 -29.15 21.13
N THR A 539 -4.37 -28.04 21.54
CA THR A 539 -4.70 -26.70 21.04
C THR A 539 -3.45 -25.96 20.59
N VAL A 540 -3.46 -25.49 19.34
CA VAL A 540 -2.58 -24.43 18.86
C VAL A 540 -3.14 -23.10 19.35
N PHE A 541 -2.33 -22.33 20.08
CA PHE A 541 -2.75 -21.10 20.72
C PHE A 541 -1.88 -19.92 20.26
N CYS A 542 -2.50 -18.89 19.71
CA CYS A 542 -1.83 -17.70 19.21
C CYS A 542 -2.32 -16.46 19.96
N VAL A 543 -1.41 -15.62 20.44
CA VAL A 543 -1.71 -14.25 20.90
C VAL A 543 -0.97 -13.29 19.99
N THR A 544 -1.68 -12.33 19.40
CA THR A 544 -1.09 -11.28 18.57
C THR A 544 -1.84 -9.97 18.77
N ALA A 545 -1.35 -8.88 18.17
CA ALA A 545 -2.13 -7.65 18.01
C ALA A 545 -2.53 -7.42 16.56
N ASP A 546 -3.51 -6.54 16.35
CA ASP A 546 -3.90 -6.03 15.04
C ASP A 546 -3.04 -4.84 14.59
N HIS A 547 -2.68 -3.94 15.51
CA HIS A 547 -1.72 -2.84 15.38
C HIS A 547 -1.21 -2.38 16.75
N GLY A 548 -0.45 -1.28 16.79
CA GLY A 548 0.00 -0.61 18.02
C GLY A 548 -0.71 0.73 18.27
N GLU A 549 -0.18 1.56 19.17
CA GLU A 549 -0.75 2.84 19.58
C GLU A 549 0.32 3.95 19.76
N GLY A 550 0.11 5.10 19.11
CA GLY A 550 0.93 6.30 19.32
C GLY A 550 0.54 7.04 20.59
N MET A 551 1.49 7.30 21.49
CA MET A 551 1.26 7.98 22.78
C MET A 551 2.00 9.32 22.89
N GLY A 552 2.39 9.90 21.76
CA GLY A 552 3.09 11.19 21.64
C GLY A 552 4.42 11.10 20.90
N GLU A 553 4.94 9.88 20.69
CA GLU A 553 6.09 9.59 19.84
C GLU A 553 5.85 10.10 18.42
N HIS A 554 6.89 10.69 17.83
CA HIS A 554 6.87 11.32 16.49
C HIS A 554 5.74 12.35 16.29
N GLY A 555 5.14 12.86 17.37
CA GLY A 555 3.99 13.74 17.35
C GLY A 555 2.67 13.07 16.98
N SER A 556 2.64 11.73 16.90
CA SER A 556 1.42 10.93 16.73
C SER A 556 0.72 10.74 18.06
N LEU A 557 -0.60 10.85 18.05
CA LEU A 557 -1.48 10.43 19.13
C LEU A 557 -2.51 9.53 18.48
N TYR A 558 -2.76 8.38 19.09
CA TYR A 558 -3.58 7.29 18.56
C TYR A 558 -2.88 6.54 17.40
N HIS A 559 -3.67 5.82 16.61
CA HIS A 559 -3.23 5.02 15.47
C HIS A 559 -3.94 5.43 14.16
N GLY A 560 -3.47 4.88 13.05
CA GLY A 560 -4.10 5.03 11.72
C GLY A 560 -3.40 6.02 10.80
N GLY A 561 -2.43 6.78 11.32
CA GLY A 561 -1.82 7.91 10.61
C GLY A 561 -0.33 7.74 10.30
N THR A 562 0.39 6.92 11.06
CA THR A 562 1.83 6.74 10.89
C THR A 562 2.20 5.28 10.69
N LEU A 563 3.47 5.01 10.38
CA LEU A 563 3.98 3.67 10.15
C LEU A 563 5.25 3.41 10.97
N TYR A 564 5.41 4.15 12.08
CA TYR A 564 6.50 3.93 13.04
C TYR A 564 6.25 2.66 13.86
N GLU A 565 7.25 2.18 14.60
CA GLU A 565 7.18 0.94 15.38
C GLU A 565 6.00 0.98 16.36
N GLU A 566 5.71 2.13 16.96
CA GLU A 566 4.64 2.30 17.95
C GLU A 566 3.25 1.95 17.39
N GLU A 567 3.01 2.12 16.08
CA GLU A 567 1.73 1.79 15.44
C GLU A 567 1.75 0.46 14.66
N THR A 568 2.93 -0.09 14.33
CA THR A 568 3.03 -1.23 13.40
C THR A 568 3.77 -2.46 13.92
N HIS A 569 4.63 -2.33 14.93
CA HIS A 569 5.35 -3.45 15.55
C HIS A 569 4.50 -4.04 16.69
N VAL A 570 4.04 -5.26 16.48
CA VAL A 570 3.03 -5.91 17.33
C VAL A 570 3.57 -7.14 18.02
N ALA A 571 2.99 -7.44 19.18
CA ALA A 571 3.23 -8.71 19.85
C ALA A 571 2.73 -9.87 18.98
N CYS A 572 3.47 -10.99 18.94
CA CYS A 572 3.04 -12.22 18.29
C CYS A 572 3.73 -13.44 18.90
N VAL A 573 2.95 -14.25 19.62
CA VAL A 573 3.40 -15.45 20.31
C VAL A 573 2.51 -16.64 19.93
N LEU A 574 3.11 -17.71 19.42
CA LEU A 574 2.43 -18.89 18.92
C LEU A 574 2.90 -20.14 19.68
N ARG A 575 2.00 -20.79 20.42
CA ARG A 575 2.26 -22.08 21.08
C ARG A 575 1.69 -23.22 20.25
N ILE A 576 2.54 -24.18 19.92
CA ILE A 576 2.17 -25.38 19.14
C ILE A 576 2.57 -26.60 19.99
N PRO A 577 1.62 -27.46 20.41
CA PRO A 577 1.96 -28.67 21.16
C PRO A 577 2.96 -29.54 20.37
N GLY A 578 4.01 -30.00 21.04
CA GLY A 578 5.06 -30.84 20.44
C GLY A 578 6.14 -30.09 19.65
N VAL A 579 6.03 -28.77 19.50
CA VAL A 579 7.09 -27.93 18.88
C VAL A 579 7.87 -27.20 19.96
N ARG A 580 9.19 -27.18 19.83
CA ARG A 580 10.09 -26.54 20.80
C ARG A 580 9.98 -25.01 20.75
N ALA A 581 9.96 -24.40 21.93
CA ALA A 581 10.00 -22.95 22.09
C ALA A 581 11.26 -22.32 21.47
N ARG A 582 11.11 -21.12 20.91
CA ARG A 582 12.20 -20.35 20.30
C ARG A 582 11.79 -18.92 20.01
N VAL A 583 12.78 -18.10 19.69
CA VAL A 583 12.58 -16.76 19.14
C VAL A 583 12.87 -16.78 17.63
N VAL A 584 12.07 -16.04 16.87
CA VAL A 584 12.24 -15.75 15.45
C VAL A 584 12.44 -14.25 15.31
N ASP A 585 13.68 -13.84 14.99
CA ASP A 585 14.11 -12.43 15.00
C ASP A 585 14.05 -11.75 13.64
N VAL A 586 13.60 -12.43 12.59
CA VAL A 586 13.44 -11.82 11.27
C VAL A 586 12.09 -11.10 11.17
N PRO A 587 11.96 -10.01 10.39
CA PRO A 587 10.68 -9.40 10.10
C PRO A 587 9.67 -10.39 9.50
N VAL A 588 8.50 -10.50 10.14
CA VAL A 588 7.32 -11.26 9.69
C VAL A 588 6.07 -10.40 9.79
N GLN A 589 4.94 -10.87 9.29
CA GLN A 589 3.69 -10.10 9.25
C GLN A 589 2.53 -10.89 9.82
N THR A 590 1.52 -10.20 10.38
CA THR A 590 0.32 -10.90 10.88
C THR A 590 -0.47 -11.60 9.78
N ILE A 591 -0.34 -11.17 8.52
CA ILE A 591 -0.95 -11.86 7.36
C ILE A 591 -0.30 -13.23 7.08
N ASP A 592 0.89 -13.49 7.60
CA ASP A 592 1.59 -14.78 7.47
C ASP A 592 0.98 -15.86 8.39
N LEU A 593 0.18 -15.47 9.39
CA LEU A 593 -0.41 -16.39 10.35
C LEU A 593 -1.41 -17.35 9.69
N ALA A 594 -2.34 -16.87 8.88
CA ALA A 594 -3.33 -17.73 8.24
C ALA A 594 -2.73 -18.88 7.39
N PRO A 595 -1.80 -18.64 6.44
CA PRO A 595 -1.16 -19.73 5.70
C PRO A 595 -0.32 -20.64 6.61
N THR A 596 0.34 -20.10 7.63
CA THR A 596 1.10 -20.89 8.62
C THR A 596 0.17 -21.83 9.42
N LEU A 597 -0.94 -21.31 9.93
CA LEU A 597 -1.91 -22.09 10.72
C LEU A 597 -2.55 -23.20 9.88
N LEU A 598 -2.92 -22.91 8.62
CA LEU A 598 -3.42 -23.93 7.70
C LEU A 598 -2.36 -25.01 7.43
N SER A 599 -1.11 -24.61 7.18
CA SER A 599 0.01 -25.53 7.00
C SER A 599 0.19 -26.44 8.21
N LEU A 600 0.24 -25.89 9.43
CA LEU A 600 0.35 -26.66 10.69
C LEU A 600 -0.79 -27.68 10.84
N LEU A 601 -2.01 -27.33 10.46
CA LEU A 601 -3.17 -28.24 10.48
C LEU A 601 -3.17 -29.27 9.33
N GLY A 602 -2.26 -29.14 8.36
CA GLY A 602 -2.16 -30.00 7.19
C GLY A 602 -3.21 -29.69 6.12
N LEU A 603 -3.70 -28.45 6.11
CA LEU A 603 -4.74 -27.96 5.20
C LEU A 603 -4.13 -27.08 4.10
N PRO A 604 -4.73 -27.06 2.90
CA PRO A 604 -4.23 -26.24 1.79
C PRO A 604 -4.43 -24.74 2.05
N ARG A 605 -3.47 -23.93 1.63
CA ARG A 605 -3.59 -22.46 1.62
C ARG A 605 -4.59 -22.00 0.56
N GLY A 606 -5.27 -20.89 0.81
CA GLY A 606 -6.11 -20.23 -0.20
C GLY A 606 -5.28 -19.60 -1.34
N PRO A 607 -5.79 -19.57 -2.58
CA PRO A 607 -5.03 -19.08 -3.75
C PRO A 607 -4.74 -17.57 -3.72
N PHE A 608 -5.54 -16.79 -2.99
CA PHE A 608 -5.37 -15.34 -2.85
C PHE A 608 -4.63 -14.92 -1.58
N MET A 609 -4.14 -15.89 -0.79
CA MET A 609 -3.33 -15.62 0.37
C MET A 609 -1.94 -15.13 -0.07
N GLN A 610 -1.59 -13.93 0.40
CA GLN A 610 -0.35 -13.23 0.10
C GLN A 610 0.72 -13.43 1.17
N GLY A 611 0.33 -13.83 2.38
CA GLY A 611 1.25 -14.18 3.45
C GLY A 611 2.08 -15.42 3.15
N THR A 612 3.17 -15.57 3.88
CA THR A 612 4.14 -16.67 3.75
C THR A 612 3.94 -17.68 4.87
N ASP A 613 4.13 -18.97 4.58
CA ASP A 613 4.16 -20.00 5.62
C ASP A 613 5.46 -19.86 6.43
N LEU A 614 5.33 -19.56 7.73
CA LEU A 614 6.44 -19.40 8.66
C LEU A 614 6.95 -20.74 9.21
N GLY A 615 6.38 -21.87 8.79
CA GLY A 615 6.80 -23.23 9.19
C GLY A 615 8.32 -23.46 9.18
N PRO A 616 9.06 -23.09 8.11
CA PRO A 616 10.52 -23.25 8.10
C PRO A 616 11.25 -22.37 9.13
N LEU A 617 10.71 -21.19 9.45
CA LEU A 617 11.25 -20.33 10.51
C LEU A 617 10.95 -20.90 11.90
N ILE A 618 9.78 -21.51 12.09
CA ILE A 618 9.42 -22.22 13.31
C ILE A 618 10.32 -23.44 13.51
N ALA A 619 10.57 -24.22 12.45
CA ALA A 619 11.44 -25.40 12.47
C ALA A 619 12.93 -25.06 12.65
N GLY A 620 13.39 -23.91 12.14
CA GLY A 620 14.80 -23.49 12.21
C GLY A 620 15.59 -23.79 10.95
N ASP A 621 14.89 -24.20 9.91
CA ASP A 621 15.47 -24.65 8.66
C ASP A 621 15.73 -23.49 7.69
N ALA A 622 15.57 -22.24 8.14
CA ALA A 622 15.69 -21.01 7.35
C ALA A 622 16.92 -20.11 7.68
N PRO A 623 18.16 -20.64 7.84
CA PRO A 623 19.31 -19.78 8.12
C PRO A 623 19.57 -18.80 6.96
N GLY A 624 19.88 -17.55 7.30
CA GLY A 624 20.17 -16.47 6.35
C GLY A 624 18.95 -15.80 5.72
N PHE A 625 17.72 -16.24 6.03
CA PHE A 625 16.52 -15.51 5.63
C PHE A 625 16.47 -14.17 6.38
N ARG A 626 16.24 -13.07 5.66
CA ARG A 626 16.30 -11.71 6.21
C ARG A 626 14.96 -11.12 6.65
N GLY A 627 13.86 -11.79 6.31
CA GLY A 627 12.50 -11.31 6.59
C GLY A 627 12.12 -10.07 5.78
N THR A 628 10.83 -9.95 5.49
CA THR A 628 10.25 -8.73 4.93
C THR A 628 8.88 -8.51 5.50
N ALA A 629 8.58 -7.27 5.87
CA ALA A 629 7.24 -6.83 6.20
C ALA A 629 6.85 -5.58 5.43
N PHE A 630 5.58 -5.46 5.09
CA PHE A 630 4.98 -4.28 4.50
C PHE A 630 3.79 -3.80 5.33
N SER A 631 3.58 -2.50 5.34
CA SER A 631 2.42 -1.89 5.99
C SER A 631 1.90 -0.68 5.21
N GLU A 632 0.61 -0.41 5.30
CA GLU A 632 -0.07 0.71 4.64
C GLU A 632 -0.89 1.51 5.63
N ALA A 633 -0.67 2.82 5.68
CA ALA A 633 -1.59 3.74 6.36
C ALA A 633 -2.70 4.08 5.37
N ILE A 634 -3.91 3.58 5.63
CA ILE A 634 -5.03 3.64 4.70
C ILE A 634 -6.12 4.56 5.25
N GLY A 635 -6.36 5.66 4.53
CA GLY A 635 -7.52 6.51 4.74
C GLY A 635 -8.51 6.37 3.58
N GLU A 636 -8.82 7.50 2.95
CA GLU A 636 -9.59 7.56 1.69
C GLU A 636 -8.81 6.98 0.50
N ARG A 637 -7.49 6.97 0.64
CA ARG A 637 -6.46 6.45 -0.25
C ARG A 637 -5.32 5.95 0.63
N ILE A 638 -4.38 5.22 0.04
CA ILE A 638 -3.12 4.88 0.70
C ILE A 638 -2.34 6.19 0.93
N ALA A 639 -2.14 6.55 2.19
CA ALA A 639 -1.46 7.78 2.60
C ALA A 639 0.05 7.56 2.75
N LYS A 640 0.43 6.41 3.32
CA LYS A 640 1.83 6.02 3.52
C LYS A 640 2.03 4.54 3.24
N ARG A 641 3.25 4.16 2.88
CA ARG A 641 3.70 2.78 2.74
C ARG A 641 4.98 2.57 3.51
N MET A 642 5.14 1.38 4.06
CA MET A 642 6.34 0.95 4.77
C MET A 642 6.82 -0.38 4.19
N VAL A 643 8.15 -0.51 4.08
CA VAL A 643 8.82 -1.80 3.91
C VAL A 643 9.90 -1.94 4.98
N ARG A 644 9.94 -3.10 5.61
CA ARG A 644 10.88 -3.50 6.64
C ARG A 644 11.61 -4.74 6.16
N ARG A 645 12.94 -4.72 6.10
CA ARG A 645 13.77 -5.89 5.76
C ARG A 645 15.06 -5.89 6.57
N ASP A 646 15.43 -7.05 7.11
CA ASP A 646 16.60 -7.22 7.98
C ASP A 646 16.62 -6.26 9.19
N ARG A 647 17.42 -5.19 9.17
CA ARG A 647 17.46 -4.10 10.17
C ARG A 647 16.87 -2.77 9.70
N TRP A 648 16.61 -2.65 8.40
CA TRP A 648 16.23 -1.40 7.76
C TRP A 648 14.72 -1.28 7.61
N LYS A 649 14.22 -0.06 7.77
CA LYS A 649 12.82 0.31 7.57
C LYS A 649 12.72 1.57 6.71
N LEU A 650 11.98 1.49 5.62
CA LEU A 650 11.74 2.60 4.72
C LEU A 650 10.25 2.96 4.74
N ILE A 651 9.94 4.23 4.99
CA ILE A 651 8.60 4.80 4.92
C ILE A 651 8.53 5.75 3.73
N HIS A 652 7.45 5.68 2.96
CA HIS A 652 7.14 6.58 1.87
C HIS A 652 5.80 7.27 2.14
N ASP A 653 5.84 8.60 2.28
CA ASP A 653 4.66 9.44 2.40
C ASP A 653 4.17 9.82 0.99
N MET A 654 3.00 9.31 0.62
CA MET A 654 2.46 9.48 -0.73
C MET A 654 1.99 10.92 -1.02
N ALA A 655 1.68 11.70 0.02
CA ALA A 655 1.16 13.05 -0.12
C ALA A 655 2.28 14.07 -0.35
N SER A 656 3.37 13.94 0.40
CA SER A 656 4.57 14.78 0.29
C SER A 656 5.61 14.23 -0.68
N THR A 657 5.48 12.95 -1.09
CA THR A 657 6.48 12.17 -1.85
C THR A 657 7.80 11.98 -1.12
N ALA A 658 7.83 12.27 0.18
CA ALA A 658 9.02 12.15 1.02
C ALA A 658 9.28 10.69 1.41
N TYR A 659 10.55 10.35 1.54
CA TYR A 659 11.01 9.06 2.05
C TYR A 659 11.78 9.25 3.35
N GLU A 660 11.64 8.26 4.22
CA GLU A 660 12.32 8.17 5.50
C GLU A 660 12.94 6.78 5.61
N LEU A 661 14.19 6.70 6.03
CA LEU A 661 14.91 5.44 6.21
C LEU A 661 15.46 5.39 7.64
N TYR A 662 15.19 4.30 8.34
CA TYR A 662 15.61 4.07 9.71
C TYR A 662 16.39 2.76 9.84
N ASP A 663 17.42 2.79 10.69
CA ASP A 663 18.21 1.63 11.09
C ASP A 663 17.74 1.15 12.47
N LEU A 664 16.80 0.20 12.51
CA LEU A 664 16.17 -0.19 13.78
C LEU A 664 17.10 -0.93 14.74
N ALA A 665 18.23 -1.46 14.27
CA ALA A 665 19.19 -2.11 15.17
C ALA A 665 19.99 -1.09 16.00
N ASN A 666 20.17 0.15 15.50
CA ASN A 666 20.87 1.22 16.22
C ASN A 666 19.96 2.36 16.68
N ASP A 667 18.81 2.54 16.02
CA ASP A 667 17.80 3.57 16.28
C ASP A 667 16.40 2.92 16.30
N PRO A 668 16.10 2.07 17.31
CA PRO A 668 14.80 1.40 17.41
C PRO A 668 13.63 2.37 17.65
N LYS A 669 13.91 3.62 18.02
CA LYS A 669 12.92 4.68 18.20
C LYS A 669 12.72 5.56 16.98
N GLU A 670 13.37 5.23 15.86
CA GLU A 670 13.20 5.92 14.57
C GLU A 670 13.36 7.44 14.67
N THR A 671 14.37 7.89 15.40
CA THR A 671 14.59 9.33 15.68
C THR A 671 15.49 10.00 14.65
N ARG A 672 16.26 9.23 13.87
CA ARG A 672 17.21 9.73 12.88
C ARG A 672 16.93 9.17 11.50
N ASN A 673 16.39 10.02 10.62
CA ASN A 673 16.18 9.68 9.21
C ASN A 673 17.52 9.67 8.43
N LEU A 674 17.86 8.50 7.87
CA LEU A 674 19.10 8.22 7.12
C LEU A 674 18.90 8.21 5.59
N TYR A 675 17.73 8.58 5.05
CA TYR A 675 17.43 8.43 3.62
C TYR A 675 18.43 9.12 2.69
N GLY A 676 19.00 10.26 3.10
CA GLY A 676 20.02 10.98 2.35
C GLY A 676 21.46 10.48 2.56
N GLU A 677 21.69 9.68 3.59
CA GLU A 677 23.02 9.17 3.97
C GLU A 677 23.25 7.74 3.45
N GLU A 678 22.20 6.91 3.43
CA GLU A 678 22.23 5.48 3.08
C GLU A 678 21.55 5.22 1.72
N ALA A 679 22.05 5.88 0.67
CA ALA A 679 21.38 5.93 -0.64
C ALA A 679 21.21 4.56 -1.32
N GLU A 680 22.19 3.65 -1.19
CA GLU A 680 22.13 2.31 -1.80
C GLU A 680 21.05 1.45 -1.14
N THR A 681 21.04 1.39 0.19
CA THR A 681 20.02 0.70 0.98
C THR A 681 18.63 1.27 0.69
N ALA A 682 18.50 2.60 0.67
CA ALA A 682 17.25 3.27 0.32
C ALA A 682 16.77 2.88 -1.08
N ALA A 683 17.65 2.79 -2.08
CA ALA A 683 17.30 2.42 -3.44
C ALA A 683 16.76 0.98 -3.53
N VAL A 684 17.40 0.03 -2.86
CA VAL A 684 16.96 -1.38 -2.81
C VAL A 684 15.57 -1.50 -2.19
N LEU A 685 15.34 -0.86 -1.04
CA LEU A 685 14.04 -0.90 -0.39
C LEU A 685 12.95 -0.17 -1.19
N ARG A 686 13.29 0.92 -1.88
CA ARG A 686 12.37 1.62 -2.79
C ARG A 686 11.96 0.75 -3.97
N GLU A 687 12.89 0.04 -4.58
CA GLU A 687 12.58 -0.90 -5.66
C GLU A 687 11.66 -2.03 -5.17
N LEU A 688 11.98 -2.60 -4.00
CA LEU A 688 11.18 -3.65 -3.37
C LEU A 688 9.74 -3.17 -3.08
N MET A 689 9.60 -2.00 -2.45
CA MET A 689 8.30 -1.38 -2.20
C MET A 689 7.55 -1.08 -3.50
N GLY A 690 8.25 -0.63 -4.55
CA GLY A 690 7.68 -0.36 -5.87
C GLY A 690 7.09 -1.60 -6.54
N LYS A 691 7.84 -2.73 -6.52
CA LYS A 691 7.37 -4.03 -7.03
C LYS A 691 6.14 -4.50 -6.25
N TRP A 692 6.19 -4.42 -4.93
CA TRP A 692 5.07 -4.81 -4.07
C TRP A 692 3.83 -3.96 -4.33
N ALA A 693 4.00 -2.64 -4.44
CA ALA A 693 2.93 -1.70 -4.74
C ALA A 693 2.26 -1.97 -6.10
N ALA A 694 3.05 -2.29 -7.13
CA ALA A 694 2.54 -2.64 -8.45
C ALA A 694 1.71 -3.95 -8.40
N HIS A 695 2.20 -4.95 -7.66
CA HIS A 695 1.48 -6.20 -7.42
C HIS A 695 0.14 -5.97 -6.68
N GLN A 696 0.11 -5.11 -5.65
CA GLN A 696 -1.13 -4.77 -4.96
C GLN A 696 -2.15 -4.07 -5.86
N PHE A 697 -1.68 -3.20 -6.78
CA PHE A 697 -2.55 -2.54 -7.74
C PHE A 697 -3.24 -3.56 -8.66
N GLU A 698 -2.49 -4.51 -9.20
CA GLU A 698 -3.03 -5.52 -10.10
C GLU A 698 -3.96 -6.51 -9.36
N ASN A 699 -3.63 -6.91 -8.13
CA ASN A 699 -4.54 -7.69 -7.29
C ASN A 699 -5.87 -6.99 -7.04
N THR A 700 -5.82 -5.69 -6.72
CA THR A 700 -7.03 -4.89 -6.51
C THR A 700 -7.84 -4.79 -7.80
N ARG A 701 -7.18 -4.66 -8.96
CA ARG A 701 -7.84 -4.69 -10.27
C ARG A 701 -8.57 -6.01 -10.51
N ILE A 702 -7.93 -7.16 -10.30
CA ILE A 702 -8.57 -8.48 -10.43
C ILE A 702 -9.78 -8.62 -9.51
N LEU A 703 -9.63 -8.26 -8.23
CA LEU A 703 -10.71 -8.33 -7.26
C LEU A 703 -11.87 -7.38 -7.63
N SER A 704 -11.58 -6.22 -8.23
CA SER A 704 -12.63 -5.31 -8.72
C SER A 704 -13.43 -5.88 -9.90
N LEU A 705 -12.82 -6.76 -10.72
CA LEU A 705 -13.50 -7.42 -11.84
C LEU A 705 -14.47 -8.52 -11.40
N ARG A 706 -14.25 -9.15 -10.24
CA ARG A 706 -15.26 -10.06 -9.61
C ARG A 706 -16.62 -9.35 -9.49
N GLY A 707 -16.52 -8.04 -9.24
CA GLY A 707 -17.60 -7.25 -8.71
C GLY A 707 -18.53 -6.45 -9.61
N GLY A 708 -18.29 -6.47 -10.91
CA GLY A 708 -19.15 -5.78 -11.86
C GLY A 708 -20.46 -6.54 -12.05
N GLY A 709 -21.52 -6.13 -11.35
CA GLY A 709 -22.90 -6.62 -11.54
C GLY A 709 -23.53 -6.28 -12.90
N GLY A 710 -22.72 -6.09 -13.94
CA GLY A 710 -23.14 -5.90 -15.33
C GLY A 710 -22.42 -6.79 -16.33
N GLY A 711 -21.54 -7.70 -15.87
CA GLY A 711 -20.87 -8.69 -16.72
C GLY A 711 -21.53 -10.06 -16.59
N ASP A 712 -21.64 -10.76 -17.72
CA ASP A 712 -22.12 -12.14 -17.80
C ASP A 712 -21.30 -13.06 -16.85
N GLU A 713 -21.98 -13.99 -16.17
CA GLU A 713 -21.37 -14.91 -15.20
C GLU A 713 -20.21 -15.70 -15.82
N VAL A 714 -20.35 -16.12 -17.08
CA VAL A 714 -19.31 -16.87 -17.79
C VAL A 714 -18.07 -16.00 -18.03
N ASP A 715 -18.20 -14.69 -18.31
CA ASP A 715 -17.05 -13.80 -18.47
C ASP A 715 -16.28 -13.60 -17.16
N ARG A 716 -16.99 -13.63 -16.03
CA ARG A 716 -16.37 -13.63 -14.69
C ARG A 716 -15.63 -14.93 -14.45
N LEU A 717 -16.26 -16.07 -14.70
CA LEU A 717 -15.61 -17.39 -14.57
C LEU A 717 -14.36 -17.52 -15.46
N ILE A 718 -14.40 -17.00 -16.69
CA ILE A 718 -13.23 -16.90 -17.59
C ILE A 718 -12.11 -16.08 -16.94
N ALA A 719 -12.42 -14.87 -16.47
CA ALA A 719 -11.43 -13.99 -15.87
C ALA A 719 -10.81 -14.59 -14.59
N HIS A 720 -11.62 -15.25 -13.76
CA HIS A 720 -11.16 -15.89 -12.52
C HIS A 720 -10.41 -17.19 -12.78
N GLY A 721 -10.88 -17.99 -13.73
CA GLY A 721 -10.20 -19.21 -14.11
C GLY A 721 -8.85 -18.92 -14.76
N ALA A 722 -8.77 -17.90 -15.61
CA ALA A 722 -7.50 -17.41 -16.16
C ALA A 722 -6.53 -16.94 -15.05
N ALA A 723 -7.07 -16.52 -13.90
CA ALA A 723 -6.34 -16.11 -12.71
C ALA A 723 -5.91 -17.28 -11.78
N GLY A 724 -6.14 -18.55 -12.18
CA GLY A 724 -5.76 -19.73 -11.41
C GLY A 724 -6.75 -20.13 -10.31
N ASP A 725 -7.96 -19.57 -10.28
CA ASP A 725 -9.01 -19.98 -9.35
C ASP A 725 -9.63 -21.31 -9.77
N ILE A 726 -9.24 -22.38 -9.06
CA ILE A 726 -9.65 -23.77 -9.35
C ILE A 726 -11.17 -23.95 -9.29
N GLU A 727 -11.86 -23.28 -8.37
CA GLU A 727 -13.32 -23.42 -8.23
C GLU A 727 -14.03 -22.72 -9.38
N SER A 728 -13.54 -21.54 -9.77
CA SER A 728 -14.04 -20.84 -10.96
C SER A 728 -13.78 -21.64 -12.23
N LEU A 729 -12.62 -22.31 -12.36
CA LEU A 729 -12.34 -23.21 -13.46
C LEU A 729 -13.32 -24.38 -13.50
N ARG A 730 -13.57 -25.03 -12.35
CA ARG A 730 -14.51 -26.14 -12.27
C ARG A 730 -15.94 -25.73 -12.65
N ARG A 731 -16.38 -24.55 -12.19
CA ARG A 731 -17.67 -23.97 -12.58
C ARG A 731 -17.72 -23.53 -14.04
N LEU A 732 -16.58 -23.24 -14.67
CA LEU A 732 -16.51 -22.89 -16.08
C LEU A 732 -16.70 -24.10 -17.00
N LEU A 733 -16.25 -25.30 -16.58
CA LEU A 733 -16.25 -26.52 -17.41
C LEU A 733 -17.63 -26.87 -18.01
N PRO A 734 -18.74 -26.87 -17.25
CA PRO A 734 -20.06 -27.20 -17.80
C PRO A 734 -20.54 -26.24 -18.90
N HIS A 735 -20.03 -25.00 -18.92
CA HIS A 735 -20.42 -24.00 -19.91
C HIS A 735 -19.74 -24.20 -21.26
N ILE A 736 -18.58 -24.87 -21.30
CA ILE A 736 -17.76 -25.05 -22.52
C ILE A 736 -18.55 -25.76 -23.62
N GLY A 737 -19.28 -26.82 -23.27
CA GLY A 737 -20.06 -27.61 -24.24
C GLY A 737 -21.31 -26.89 -24.78
N SER A 738 -21.80 -25.88 -24.07
CA SER A 738 -23.00 -25.11 -24.44
C SER A 738 -22.73 -23.76 -25.10
N GLU A 739 -21.47 -23.29 -25.08
CA GLU A 739 -21.11 -21.97 -25.60
C GLU A 739 -21.05 -21.99 -27.14
N SER A 740 -21.67 -20.98 -27.74
CA SER A 740 -21.86 -20.88 -29.20
C SER A 740 -20.94 -19.84 -29.85
N SER A 741 -20.42 -18.86 -29.09
CA SER A 741 -19.46 -17.88 -29.58
C SER A 741 -18.05 -18.49 -29.65
N PRO A 742 -17.44 -18.56 -30.85
CA PRO A 742 -16.08 -19.05 -31.02
C PRO A 742 -15.05 -18.22 -30.23
N GLU A 743 -15.20 -16.90 -30.20
CA GLU A 743 -14.30 -15.98 -29.49
C GLU A 743 -14.35 -16.20 -27.98
N ARG A 744 -15.56 -16.44 -27.46
CA ARG A 744 -15.76 -16.66 -26.03
C ARG A 744 -15.26 -18.02 -25.59
N LEU A 745 -15.54 -19.04 -26.40
CA LEU A 745 -15.02 -20.39 -26.20
C LEU A 745 -13.49 -20.40 -26.19
N GLN A 746 -12.85 -19.60 -27.05
CA GLN A 746 -11.40 -19.42 -27.03
C GLN A 746 -10.88 -18.90 -25.69
N LYS A 747 -11.52 -17.86 -25.13
CA LYS A 747 -11.16 -17.31 -23.82
C LYS A 747 -11.39 -18.32 -22.69
N MET A 748 -12.44 -19.14 -22.76
CA MET A 748 -12.68 -20.22 -21.80
C MET A 748 -11.56 -21.26 -21.82
N LEU A 749 -11.14 -21.68 -23.02
CA LEU A 749 -10.04 -22.62 -23.21
C LEU A 749 -8.70 -22.04 -22.73
N GLU A 750 -8.43 -20.76 -22.99
CA GLU A 750 -7.26 -20.05 -22.44
C GLU A 750 -7.27 -20.03 -20.91
N ALA A 751 -8.43 -19.79 -20.29
CA ALA A 751 -8.60 -19.83 -18.85
C ALA A 751 -8.26 -21.22 -18.29
N VAL A 752 -8.81 -22.29 -18.87
CA VAL A 752 -8.49 -23.68 -18.45
C VAL A 752 -7.02 -24.02 -18.68
N GLY A 753 -6.42 -23.52 -19.75
CA GLY A 753 -4.99 -23.69 -20.03
C GLY A 753 -4.07 -23.07 -18.98
N SER A 754 -4.56 -22.19 -18.11
CA SER A 754 -3.79 -21.68 -16.96
C SER A 754 -3.44 -22.78 -15.93
N LEU A 755 -4.16 -23.91 -15.91
CA LEU A 755 -3.87 -25.07 -15.06
C LEU A 755 -2.44 -25.59 -15.25
N GLU A 756 -1.85 -25.44 -16.44
CA GLU A 756 -0.45 -25.77 -16.70
C GLU A 756 0.50 -25.08 -15.72
N ARG A 757 0.23 -23.82 -15.36
CA ARG A 757 1.08 -23.07 -14.41
C ARG A 757 1.05 -23.70 -13.03
N LEU A 758 -0.10 -24.22 -12.61
CA LEU A 758 -0.28 -24.94 -11.36
C LEU A 758 0.40 -26.33 -11.44
N LEU A 759 0.27 -27.03 -12.56
CA LEU A 759 0.91 -28.33 -12.81
C LEU A 759 2.44 -28.24 -12.86
N ALA A 760 3.01 -27.25 -13.55
CA ALA A 760 4.45 -27.07 -13.71
C ALA A 760 5.17 -26.72 -12.39
N SER A 761 4.43 -26.22 -11.40
CA SER A 761 4.93 -25.87 -10.07
C SER A 761 4.93 -27.04 -9.07
N ALA A 762 4.36 -28.19 -9.44
CA ALA A 762 4.22 -29.37 -8.58
C ALA A 762 5.55 -30.05 -8.17
N SER A 763 6.70 -29.61 -8.69
CA SER A 763 8.02 -30.06 -8.22
C SER A 763 8.48 -29.38 -6.91
N GLY A 764 7.73 -28.40 -6.38
CA GLY A 764 8.08 -27.64 -5.17
C GLY A 764 7.01 -26.62 -4.70
N GLY A 765 5.71 -26.94 -4.82
CA GLY A 765 4.54 -26.15 -4.33
C GLY A 765 3.81 -25.35 -5.43
N PRO A 766 2.46 -25.18 -5.44
CA PRO A 766 1.42 -25.22 -4.39
C PRO A 766 0.60 -26.55 -4.45
N PRO A 767 -0.67 -26.68 -3.96
CA PRO A 767 -1.25 -27.99 -3.64
C PRO A 767 -1.39 -28.87 -4.89
N PRO A 768 -1.40 -30.20 -4.73
CA PRO A 768 -1.83 -31.08 -5.80
C PRO A 768 -3.22 -30.64 -6.28
N LEU A 769 -3.43 -30.60 -7.60
CA LEU A 769 -4.75 -30.33 -8.16
C LEU A 769 -5.79 -31.26 -7.51
N PRO A 770 -7.04 -30.82 -7.34
CA PRO A 770 -8.11 -31.70 -6.89
C PRO A 770 -8.11 -32.98 -7.74
N PRO A 771 -8.21 -34.17 -7.12
CA PRO A 771 -8.32 -35.42 -7.86
C PRO A 771 -9.45 -35.33 -8.90
N GLY A 772 -9.16 -35.68 -10.15
CA GLY A 772 -10.13 -35.70 -11.25
C GLY A 772 -10.29 -34.39 -12.04
N LEU A 773 -9.75 -33.25 -11.59
CA LEU A 773 -9.95 -31.97 -12.30
C LEU A 773 -9.38 -31.96 -13.73
N VAL A 774 -8.23 -32.59 -13.93
CA VAL A 774 -7.62 -32.72 -15.27
C VAL A 774 -8.49 -33.58 -16.19
N GLU A 775 -9.11 -34.63 -15.65
CA GLU A 775 -10.02 -35.50 -16.40
C GLU A 775 -11.33 -34.76 -16.73
N GLU A 776 -11.92 -34.05 -15.76
CA GLU A 776 -13.12 -33.21 -15.96
C GLU A 776 -12.87 -32.13 -17.04
N ALA A 777 -11.70 -31.49 -16.99
CA ALA A 777 -11.30 -30.50 -18.00
C ALA A 777 -11.08 -31.15 -19.36
N GLY A 778 -10.46 -32.35 -19.40
CA GLY A 778 -10.31 -33.16 -20.59
C GLY A 778 -11.67 -33.49 -21.23
N ASP A 779 -12.61 -34.02 -20.46
CA ASP A 779 -13.95 -34.39 -20.91
C ASP A 779 -14.74 -33.22 -21.50
N ALA A 780 -14.62 -32.03 -20.91
CA ALA A 780 -15.26 -30.83 -21.43
C ALA A 780 -14.65 -30.35 -22.76
N ILE A 781 -13.35 -30.57 -22.98
CA ILE A 781 -12.61 -29.98 -24.12
C ILE A 781 -12.46 -30.96 -25.29
N ARG A 782 -12.32 -32.27 -25.05
CA ARG A 782 -12.16 -33.32 -26.08
C ARG A 782 -13.16 -33.19 -27.25
N PRO A 783 -14.47 -32.93 -27.04
CA PRO A 783 -15.43 -32.76 -28.14
C PRO A 783 -15.10 -31.61 -29.10
N LEU A 784 -14.41 -30.56 -28.62
CA LEU A 784 -14.08 -29.37 -29.41
C LEU A 784 -12.95 -29.62 -30.41
N LEU A 785 -12.21 -30.74 -30.31
CA LEU A 785 -11.27 -31.17 -31.34
C LEU A 785 -11.97 -31.43 -32.69
N GLY A 786 -13.28 -31.67 -32.70
CA GLY A 786 -14.09 -31.83 -33.92
C GLY A 786 -14.76 -30.55 -34.42
N SER A 787 -14.49 -29.38 -33.83
CA SER A 787 -15.19 -28.12 -34.17
C SER A 787 -15.00 -27.71 -35.65
N ARG A 788 -16.03 -27.13 -36.25
CA ARG A 788 -15.93 -26.56 -37.60
C ARG A 788 -15.06 -25.31 -37.63
N ASP A 789 -14.97 -24.60 -36.50
CA ASP A 789 -14.11 -23.43 -36.34
C ASP A 789 -12.65 -23.86 -36.07
N ALA A 790 -11.75 -23.48 -36.98
CA ALA A 790 -10.33 -23.84 -36.88
C ALA A 790 -9.63 -23.19 -35.68
N ALA A 791 -10.03 -21.99 -35.28
CA ALA A 791 -9.43 -21.26 -34.16
C ALA A 791 -9.80 -21.91 -32.83
N VAL A 792 -11.04 -22.40 -32.71
CA VAL A 792 -11.51 -23.18 -31.55
C VAL A 792 -10.82 -24.55 -31.49
N ARG A 793 -10.80 -25.31 -32.60
CA ARG A 793 -10.12 -26.62 -32.63
C ARG A 793 -8.66 -26.52 -32.20
N ASN A 794 -7.95 -25.53 -32.76
CA ASN A 794 -6.54 -25.35 -32.48
C ASN A 794 -6.32 -24.97 -31.01
N GLN A 795 -7.15 -24.08 -30.46
CA GLN A 795 -7.07 -23.70 -29.06
C GLN A 795 -7.37 -24.88 -28.12
N ALA A 796 -8.35 -25.73 -28.47
CA ALA A 796 -8.66 -26.93 -27.72
C ALA A 796 -7.48 -27.91 -27.68
N GLY A 797 -6.86 -28.17 -28.84
CA GLY A 797 -5.67 -29.02 -28.94
C GLY A 797 -4.49 -28.48 -28.11
N TRP A 798 -4.24 -27.18 -28.14
CA TRP A 798 -3.23 -26.55 -27.29
C TRP A 798 -3.56 -26.61 -25.80
N THR A 799 -4.83 -26.49 -25.44
CA THR A 799 -5.26 -26.52 -24.03
C THR A 799 -5.15 -27.92 -23.44
N LEU A 800 -5.55 -28.96 -24.19
CA LEU A 800 -5.37 -30.37 -23.80
C LEU A 800 -3.89 -30.71 -23.60
N ALA A 801 -3.03 -30.25 -24.51
CA ALA A 801 -1.58 -30.44 -24.39
C ALA A 801 -1.00 -29.82 -23.11
N ARG A 802 -1.51 -28.65 -22.72
CA ARG A 802 -1.09 -27.89 -21.54
C ARG A 802 -1.48 -28.55 -20.21
N ILE A 803 -2.64 -29.21 -20.17
CA ILE A 803 -3.11 -29.92 -18.98
C ILE A 803 -2.62 -31.38 -18.91
N GLY A 804 -1.91 -31.84 -19.94
CA GLY A 804 -1.33 -33.18 -19.99
C GLY A 804 -2.27 -34.28 -20.49
N ASP A 805 -3.31 -33.93 -21.25
CA ASP A 805 -4.24 -34.91 -21.82
C ASP A 805 -3.67 -35.53 -23.11
N ALA A 806 -3.59 -36.87 -23.15
CA ALA A 806 -3.00 -37.63 -24.25
C ALA A 806 -3.76 -37.48 -25.59
N GLN A 807 -5.05 -37.11 -25.58
CA GLN A 807 -5.85 -36.89 -26.78
C GLN A 807 -5.40 -35.66 -27.58
N ALA A 808 -4.50 -34.83 -27.04
CA ALA A 808 -3.85 -33.76 -27.80
C ALA A 808 -2.85 -34.29 -28.85
N SER A 809 -2.35 -35.52 -28.71
CA SER A 809 -1.22 -36.02 -29.50
C SER A 809 -1.42 -35.99 -31.02
N PRO A 810 -2.59 -36.42 -31.59
CA PRO A 810 -2.82 -36.31 -33.03
C PRO A 810 -2.77 -34.87 -33.56
N PHE A 811 -3.31 -33.91 -32.81
CA PHE A 811 -3.24 -32.49 -33.15
C PHE A 811 -1.79 -31.98 -33.11
N LEU A 812 -1.03 -32.35 -32.08
CA LEU A 812 0.37 -31.93 -31.95
C LEU A 812 1.25 -32.52 -33.06
N LEU A 813 1.00 -33.76 -33.49
CA LEU A 813 1.70 -34.37 -34.63
C LEU A 813 1.43 -33.60 -35.93
N GLN A 814 0.18 -33.22 -36.17
CA GLN A 814 -0.18 -32.38 -37.33
C GLN A 814 0.49 -31.00 -37.28
N GLU A 815 0.52 -30.35 -36.12
CA GLU A 815 1.21 -29.07 -35.93
C GLU A 815 2.73 -29.19 -36.08
N LEU A 816 3.33 -30.31 -35.68
CA LEU A 816 4.75 -30.59 -35.88
C LEU A 816 5.09 -30.73 -37.39
N GLU A 817 4.22 -31.38 -38.15
CA GLU A 817 4.42 -31.62 -39.58
C GLU A 817 4.13 -30.38 -40.44
N HIS A 818 3.00 -29.71 -40.21
CA HIS A 818 2.48 -28.66 -41.09
C HIS A 818 2.45 -27.27 -40.47
N GLY A 819 2.71 -27.13 -39.17
CA GLY A 819 2.65 -25.86 -38.46
C GLY A 819 3.76 -24.87 -38.83
N ARG A 820 3.65 -23.65 -38.31
CA ARG A 820 4.71 -22.63 -38.43
C ARG A 820 5.87 -22.95 -37.47
N ALA A 821 7.04 -22.35 -37.66
CA ALA A 821 8.24 -22.64 -36.87
C ALA A 821 8.00 -22.62 -35.35
N GLU A 822 7.27 -21.62 -34.84
CA GLU A 822 6.92 -21.52 -33.41
C GLU A 822 5.96 -22.62 -32.96
N SER A 823 4.90 -22.91 -33.75
CA SER A 823 3.97 -24.00 -33.47
C SER A 823 4.65 -25.36 -33.45
N LYS A 824 5.55 -25.63 -34.41
CA LYS A 824 6.32 -26.87 -34.48
C LYS A 824 7.17 -27.08 -33.23
N ARG A 825 7.85 -26.02 -32.77
CA ARG A 825 8.65 -26.06 -31.54
C ARG A 825 7.80 -26.33 -30.32
N ARG A 826 6.66 -25.63 -30.18
CA ARG A 826 5.69 -25.89 -29.09
C ARG A 826 5.15 -27.32 -29.14
N ALA A 827 4.80 -27.81 -30.33
CA ALA A 827 4.27 -29.16 -30.52
C ALA A 827 5.30 -30.21 -30.11
N ALA A 828 6.56 -30.05 -30.51
CA ALA A 828 7.65 -30.92 -30.11
C ALA A 828 7.79 -30.99 -28.59
N ARG A 829 7.75 -29.84 -27.91
CA ARG A 829 7.82 -29.76 -26.44
C ARG A 829 6.73 -30.59 -25.77
N TYR A 830 5.46 -30.38 -26.15
CA TYR A 830 4.34 -31.06 -25.50
C TYR A 830 4.28 -32.56 -25.83
N LEU A 831 4.62 -32.97 -27.05
CA LEU A 831 4.73 -34.40 -27.39
C LEU A 831 5.74 -35.11 -26.48
N GLY A 832 6.88 -34.48 -26.22
CA GLY A 832 7.86 -35.00 -25.26
C GLY A 832 7.38 -35.01 -23.81
N LEU A 833 6.53 -34.06 -23.40
CA LEU A 833 5.97 -34.01 -22.04
C LEU A 833 4.86 -35.04 -21.82
N LEU A 834 4.04 -35.30 -22.85
CA LEU A 834 2.98 -36.31 -22.83
C LEU A 834 3.54 -37.75 -22.83
N GLY A 835 4.79 -37.93 -23.25
CA GLY A 835 5.41 -39.25 -23.29
C GLY A 835 4.93 -40.11 -24.46
N ASP A 836 4.35 -39.52 -25.51
CA ASP A 836 3.82 -40.26 -26.66
C ASP A 836 4.97 -40.86 -27.50
N ARG A 837 5.18 -42.16 -27.35
CA ARG A 837 6.22 -42.90 -28.09
C ARG A 837 6.00 -42.90 -29.61
N ALA A 838 4.76 -42.73 -30.08
CA ALA A 838 4.48 -42.64 -31.51
C ALA A 838 5.10 -41.38 -32.14
N ALA A 839 5.37 -40.34 -31.33
CA ALA A 839 5.99 -39.09 -31.78
C ALA A 839 7.50 -39.21 -32.07
N ALA A 840 8.16 -40.30 -31.67
CA ALA A 840 9.61 -40.44 -31.83
C ALA A 840 10.07 -40.33 -33.30
N GLY A 841 9.38 -40.99 -34.23
CA GLY A 841 9.67 -40.90 -35.67
C GLY A 841 9.55 -39.48 -36.22
N PRO A 842 8.38 -38.82 -36.06
CA PRO A 842 8.19 -37.41 -36.44
C PRO A 842 9.18 -36.44 -35.78
N LEU A 843 9.52 -36.63 -34.50
CA LEU A 843 10.49 -35.79 -33.80
C LEU A 843 11.91 -35.96 -34.34
N ARG A 844 12.32 -37.17 -34.77
CA ARG A 844 13.60 -37.39 -35.47
C ARG A 844 13.64 -36.66 -36.81
N ALA A 845 12.55 -36.70 -37.57
CA ALA A 845 12.43 -35.93 -38.82
C ALA A 845 12.46 -34.41 -38.58
N TYR A 846 11.82 -33.95 -37.49
CA TYR A 846 11.88 -32.54 -37.10
C TYR A 846 13.30 -32.13 -36.68
N LEU A 847 14.01 -32.97 -35.92
CA LEU A 847 15.40 -32.75 -35.52
C LEU A 847 16.32 -32.63 -36.75
N SER A 848 16.16 -33.51 -37.75
CA SER A 848 16.99 -33.48 -38.97
C SER A 848 16.69 -32.29 -39.88
N ALA A 849 15.44 -31.80 -39.89
CA ALA A 849 15.01 -30.64 -40.66
C ALA A 849 15.22 -29.29 -39.94
N ALA A 850 15.64 -29.30 -38.68
CA ALA A 850 15.73 -28.10 -37.84
C ALA A 850 16.80 -27.11 -38.35
N ARG A 851 16.40 -25.86 -38.58
CA ARG A 851 17.27 -24.79 -39.12
C ARG A 851 17.87 -23.89 -38.04
N THR A 852 17.32 -23.92 -36.83
CA THR A 852 17.76 -23.07 -35.72
C THR A 852 18.23 -23.91 -34.54
N ASP A 853 19.12 -23.36 -33.71
CA ASP A 853 19.57 -24.04 -32.49
C ASP A 853 18.42 -24.28 -31.52
N ALA A 854 17.48 -23.35 -31.44
CA ALA A 854 16.33 -23.50 -30.56
C ALA A 854 15.42 -24.67 -30.98
N ASP A 855 15.22 -24.90 -32.29
CA ASP A 855 14.43 -26.04 -32.78
C ASP A 855 15.17 -27.37 -32.54
N ARG A 856 16.49 -27.40 -32.81
CA ARG A 856 17.33 -28.58 -32.53
C ARG A 856 17.30 -28.96 -31.05
N ARG A 857 17.43 -27.96 -30.17
CA ARG A 857 17.39 -28.15 -28.71
C ARG A 857 16.05 -28.71 -28.24
N GLU A 858 14.94 -28.15 -28.70
CA GLU A 858 13.62 -28.62 -28.27
C GLU A 858 13.31 -30.03 -28.79
N ALA A 859 13.63 -30.32 -30.05
CA ALA A 859 13.47 -31.65 -30.63
C ALA A 859 14.30 -32.71 -29.88
N ALA A 860 15.55 -32.38 -29.54
CA ALA A 860 16.43 -33.26 -28.78
C ALA A 860 15.93 -33.48 -27.34
N MET A 861 15.42 -32.44 -26.67
CA MET A 861 14.83 -32.58 -25.34
C MET A 861 13.57 -33.45 -25.36
N ALA A 862 12.72 -33.28 -26.38
CA ALA A 862 11.51 -34.08 -26.54
C ALA A 862 11.84 -35.57 -26.77
N LEU A 863 12.76 -35.86 -27.68
CA LEU A 863 13.27 -37.22 -27.94
C LEU A 863 13.86 -37.85 -26.68
N GLY A 864 14.67 -37.11 -25.95
CA GLY A 864 15.27 -37.60 -24.71
C GLY A 864 14.24 -37.97 -23.65
N ARG A 865 13.14 -37.21 -23.50
CA ARG A 865 12.03 -37.54 -22.60
C ARG A 865 11.31 -38.84 -23.01
N LEU A 866 11.30 -39.17 -24.30
CA LEU A 866 10.74 -40.41 -24.82
C LEU A 866 11.71 -41.61 -24.68
N GLY A 867 12.93 -41.38 -24.19
CA GLY A 867 13.98 -42.40 -24.09
C GLY A 867 14.74 -42.62 -25.41
N ASP A 868 14.63 -41.70 -26.36
CA ASP A 868 15.27 -41.80 -27.68
C ASP A 868 16.64 -41.11 -27.69
N THR A 869 17.69 -41.83 -28.12
CA THR A 869 19.08 -41.36 -28.11
C THR A 869 19.48 -40.57 -29.36
N ALA A 870 18.59 -40.40 -30.35
CA ALA A 870 18.88 -39.66 -31.59
C ALA A 870 19.26 -38.19 -31.37
N GLY A 871 18.79 -37.57 -30.27
CA GLY A 871 19.11 -36.19 -29.89
C GLY A 871 20.32 -36.03 -28.98
N LEU A 872 20.99 -37.12 -28.60
CA LEU A 872 21.99 -37.11 -27.52
C LEU A 872 23.16 -36.16 -27.77
N ASP A 873 23.68 -36.13 -29.00
CA ASP A 873 24.82 -35.27 -29.37
C ASP A 873 24.47 -33.79 -29.21
N VAL A 874 23.23 -33.41 -29.53
CA VAL A 874 22.71 -32.05 -29.35
C VAL A 874 22.58 -31.73 -27.86
N LEU A 875 22.05 -32.65 -27.05
CA LEU A 875 21.94 -32.45 -25.60
C LEU A 875 23.32 -32.28 -24.95
N CYS A 876 24.31 -33.08 -25.35
CA CYS A 876 25.69 -32.96 -24.87
C CYS A 876 26.34 -31.64 -25.29
N ALA A 877 26.10 -31.17 -26.52
CA ALA A 877 26.60 -29.88 -26.99
C ALA A 877 26.04 -28.70 -26.16
N ILE A 878 24.76 -28.73 -25.77
CA ILE A 878 24.14 -27.71 -24.89
C ILE A 878 24.89 -27.62 -23.56
N ILE A 879 25.24 -28.78 -22.98
CA ILE A 879 25.99 -28.85 -21.72
C ILE A 879 27.42 -28.31 -21.91
N ALA A 880 28.06 -28.65 -23.03
CA ALA A 880 29.44 -28.26 -23.34
C ALA A 880 29.62 -26.75 -23.64
N GLU A 881 28.64 -26.10 -24.30
CA GLU A 881 28.64 -24.65 -24.57
C GLU A 881 28.61 -23.83 -23.27
N GLY A 882 28.13 -24.41 -22.17
CA GLY A 882 28.11 -23.82 -20.84
C GLY A 882 26.95 -22.83 -20.63
N ILE A 883 26.58 -22.64 -19.36
CA ILE A 883 25.55 -21.68 -18.95
C ILE A 883 26.10 -20.26 -19.22
N ARG A 884 25.48 -19.51 -20.15
CA ARG A 884 25.78 -18.10 -20.38
C ARG A 884 24.98 -17.25 -19.39
N GLY A 885 25.68 -16.59 -18.47
CA GLY A 885 25.07 -15.70 -17.46
C GLY A 885 24.63 -16.41 -16.18
N ASN A 886 24.45 -15.62 -15.11
CA ASN A 886 24.09 -16.09 -13.77
C ASN A 886 22.56 -16.22 -13.57
N ASP A 887 21.83 -16.44 -14.66
CA ASP A 887 20.36 -16.43 -14.67
C ASP A 887 19.79 -17.79 -14.20
N ARG A 888 18.88 -17.75 -13.22
CA ARG A 888 18.33 -18.92 -12.51
C ARG A 888 17.56 -19.85 -13.46
N GLU A 889 16.92 -19.30 -14.48
CA GLU A 889 16.20 -20.10 -15.50
C GLU A 889 17.13 -20.96 -16.36
N ASN A 890 18.31 -20.42 -16.70
CA ASN A 890 19.30 -21.15 -17.50
C ASN A 890 19.90 -22.34 -16.74
N VAL A 891 20.09 -22.20 -15.42
CA VAL A 891 20.59 -23.28 -14.55
C VAL A 891 19.55 -24.41 -14.42
N GLN A 892 18.28 -24.09 -14.19
CA GLN A 892 17.24 -25.11 -14.06
C GLN A 892 16.99 -25.87 -15.37
N SER A 893 17.02 -25.16 -16.51
CA SER A 893 16.93 -25.78 -17.83
C SER A 893 18.08 -26.76 -18.07
N ALA A 894 19.31 -26.37 -17.71
CA ALA A 894 20.48 -27.22 -17.85
C ALA A 894 20.42 -28.46 -16.94
N ILE A 895 19.95 -28.32 -15.69
CA ILE A 895 19.73 -29.47 -14.79
C ILE A 895 18.71 -30.47 -15.37
N ARG A 896 17.61 -30.00 -15.99
CA ARG A 896 16.63 -30.87 -16.64
C ARG A 896 17.25 -31.65 -17.80
N THR A 897 18.06 -30.98 -18.63
CA THR A 897 18.80 -31.61 -19.73
C THR A 897 19.72 -32.71 -19.22
N VAL A 898 20.48 -32.46 -18.15
CA VAL A 898 21.39 -33.45 -17.54
C VAL A 898 20.64 -34.67 -17.01
N LYS A 899 19.49 -34.47 -16.34
CA LYS A 899 18.64 -35.58 -15.87
C LYS A 899 18.12 -36.44 -17.03
N ILE A 900 17.73 -35.81 -18.14
CA ILE A 900 17.31 -36.54 -19.35
C ILE A 900 18.48 -37.37 -19.89
N ILE A 901 19.68 -36.79 -19.97
CA ILE A 901 20.89 -37.50 -20.44
C ILE A 901 21.19 -38.72 -19.54
N GLY A 902 21.14 -38.56 -18.21
CA GLY A 902 21.35 -39.66 -17.27
C GLY A 902 20.34 -40.80 -17.47
N ALA A 903 19.06 -40.46 -17.62
CA ALA A 903 17.98 -41.42 -17.84
C ALA A 903 18.09 -42.21 -19.15
N LEU A 904 18.76 -41.65 -20.18
CA LEU A 904 19.02 -42.36 -21.44
C LEU A 904 20.03 -43.50 -21.30
N LYS A 905 20.89 -43.45 -20.27
CA LYS A 905 21.93 -44.47 -19.99
C LYS A 905 22.85 -44.79 -21.17
N ASP A 906 23.08 -43.82 -22.04
CA ASP A 906 23.93 -43.97 -23.22
C ASP A 906 25.37 -43.52 -22.91
N ARG A 907 26.32 -44.45 -23.08
CA ARG A 907 27.75 -44.24 -22.76
C ARG A 907 28.40 -43.14 -23.59
N ARG A 908 27.83 -42.76 -24.73
CA ARG A 908 28.34 -41.64 -25.55
C ARG A 908 28.29 -40.30 -24.79
N ALA A 909 27.48 -40.19 -23.75
CA ALA A 909 27.39 -38.99 -22.91
C ALA A 909 28.49 -38.87 -21.85
N THR A 910 29.19 -39.96 -21.52
CA THR A 910 30.15 -40.00 -20.41
C THR A 910 31.27 -38.99 -20.57
N GLU A 911 31.97 -39.01 -21.72
CA GLU A 911 33.09 -38.12 -22.00
C GLU A 911 32.68 -36.63 -22.04
N PRO A 912 31.60 -36.23 -22.75
CA PRO A 912 31.11 -34.85 -22.72
C PRO A 912 30.76 -34.31 -21.32
N LEU A 913 30.12 -35.13 -20.48
CA LEU A 913 29.74 -34.75 -19.11
C LEU A 913 30.97 -34.61 -18.20
N CYS A 914 31.94 -35.53 -18.32
CA CYS A 914 33.23 -35.42 -17.63
C CYS A 914 33.96 -34.14 -18.05
N ALA A 915 34.06 -33.87 -19.36
CA ALA A 915 34.69 -32.65 -19.86
C ALA A 915 34.00 -31.37 -19.33
N ALA A 916 32.67 -31.37 -19.22
CA ALA A 916 31.91 -30.25 -18.68
C ALA A 916 32.21 -29.98 -17.20
N LEU A 917 32.34 -31.02 -16.36
CA LEU A 917 32.74 -30.89 -14.95
C LEU A 917 34.16 -30.34 -14.77
N LEU A 918 35.06 -30.63 -15.71
CA LEU A 918 36.45 -30.19 -15.67
C LEU A 918 36.66 -28.77 -16.23
N LYS A 919 35.72 -28.25 -17.02
CA LYS A 919 35.87 -26.98 -17.77
C LYS A 919 35.89 -25.71 -16.89
N LYS A 920 35.22 -25.69 -15.74
CA LYS A 920 35.17 -24.52 -14.82
C LYS A 920 35.13 -24.94 -13.35
N HIS A 921 35.96 -24.32 -12.51
CA HIS A 921 36.06 -24.63 -11.08
C HIS A 921 34.72 -24.54 -10.33
N TRP A 922 33.87 -23.55 -10.63
CA TRP A 922 32.59 -23.37 -9.92
C TRP A 922 31.51 -24.41 -10.27
N PHE A 923 31.63 -25.15 -11.38
CA PHE A 923 30.66 -26.21 -11.71
C PHE A 923 30.63 -27.28 -10.61
N ARG A 924 31.82 -27.61 -10.09
CA ARG A 924 32.02 -28.62 -9.05
C ARG A 924 31.34 -28.26 -7.73
N ASP A 925 31.17 -26.96 -7.46
CA ASP A 925 30.53 -26.44 -6.25
C ASP A 925 29.13 -25.85 -6.53
N SER A 926 28.33 -26.56 -7.34
CA SER A 926 26.99 -26.11 -7.70
C SER A 926 25.99 -27.26 -7.80
N TRP A 927 24.70 -26.95 -7.68
CA TRP A 927 23.60 -27.88 -7.94
C TRP A 927 23.61 -28.46 -9.36
N TYR A 928 24.15 -27.70 -10.31
CA TYR A 928 24.34 -28.15 -11.68
C TYR A 928 25.43 -29.22 -11.78
N GLY A 929 26.56 -29.05 -11.10
CA GLY A 929 27.59 -30.08 -11.00
C GLY A 929 27.10 -31.34 -10.31
N ALA A 930 26.35 -31.19 -9.21
CA ALA A 930 25.74 -32.33 -8.52
C ALA A 930 24.80 -33.14 -9.45
N ALA A 931 24.04 -32.45 -10.31
CA ALA A 931 23.20 -33.11 -11.32
C ALA A 931 24.03 -33.88 -12.35
N ILE A 932 25.15 -33.32 -12.84
CA ILE A 932 26.03 -34.01 -13.80
C ILE A 932 26.64 -35.26 -13.17
N VAL A 933 27.09 -35.15 -11.93
CA VAL A 933 27.64 -36.27 -11.16
C VAL A 933 26.59 -37.38 -10.96
N SER A 934 25.34 -37.02 -10.64
CA SER A 934 24.26 -38.00 -10.56
C SER A 934 23.98 -38.68 -11.90
N ALA A 935 23.94 -37.91 -13.01
CA ALA A 935 23.74 -38.47 -14.34
C ALA A 935 24.85 -39.45 -14.76
N LEU A 936 26.11 -39.15 -14.42
CA LEU A 936 27.23 -40.08 -14.65
C LEU A 936 27.06 -41.40 -13.87
N GLY A 937 26.55 -41.32 -12.64
CA GLY A 937 26.17 -42.50 -11.85
C GLY A 937 25.04 -43.31 -12.46
N GLU A 938 24.02 -42.65 -13.03
CA GLU A 938 22.90 -43.30 -13.72
C GLU A 938 23.32 -43.99 -15.02
N ILE A 939 24.27 -43.41 -15.77
CA ILE A 939 24.87 -44.01 -16.97
C ILE A 939 25.69 -45.25 -16.61
N GLY A 940 26.39 -45.23 -15.47
CA GLY A 940 27.10 -46.40 -14.94
C GLY A 940 28.38 -46.78 -15.70
N ASP A 941 29.00 -45.83 -16.40
CA ASP A 941 30.21 -46.05 -17.19
C ASP A 941 31.48 -45.94 -16.32
N LEU A 942 32.30 -47.00 -16.33
CA LEU A 942 33.56 -47.09 -15.56
C LEU A 942 34.55 -45.97 -15.92
N SER A 943 34.50 -45.43 -17.14
CA SER A 943 35.39 -44.36 -17.58
C SER A 943 35.19 -43.03 -16.84
N ALA A 944 34.04 -42.83 -16.18
CA ALA A 944 33.77 -41.64 -15.35
C ALA A 944 34.47 -41.67 -13.97
N ARG A 945 34.92 -42.84 -13.52
CA ARG A 945 35.43 -43.06 -12.16
C ARG A 945 36.57 -42.10 -11.74
N PRO A 946 37.61 -41.84 -12.55
CA PRO A 946 38.70 -40.95 -12.15
C PRO A 946 38.22 -39.52 -11.85
N VAL A 947 37.26 -39.03 -12.64
CA VAL A 947 36.68 -37.68 -12.46
C VAL A 947 35.81 -37.65 -11.21
N LEU A 948 35.00 -38.67 -10.96
CA LEU A 948 34.16 -38.75 -9.76
C LEU A 948 34.99 -38.81 -8.46
N GLU A 949 36.09 -39.57 -8.45
CA GLU A 949 37.04 -39.62 -7.32
C GLU A 949 37.79 -38.29 -7.13
N GLU A 950 38.07 -37.54 -8.21
CA GLU A 950 38.60 -36.18 -8.11
C GLU A 950 37.56 -35.22 -7.51
N ILE A 951 36.30 -35.26 -7.96
CA ILE A 951 35.23 -34.41 -7.44
C ILE A 951 34.99 -34.67 -5.95
N GLN A 952 34.88 -35.93 -5.54
CA GLN A 952 34.66 -36.31 -4.14
C GLN A 952 35.75 -35.74 -3.21
N ARG A 953 37.01 -35.72 -3.66
CA ARG A 953 38.15 -35.19 -2.89
C ARG A 953 38.25 -33.67 -2.90
N THR A 954 37.80 -33.00 -3.96
CA THR A 954 38.11 -31.58 -4.21
C THR A 954 36.95 -30.62 -3.99
N THR A 955 35.69 -31.08 -4.03
CA THR A 955 34.53 -30.19 -3.83
C THR A 955 34.28 -29.87 -2.37
N ASN A 956 33.91 -28.61 -2.10
CA ASN A 956 33.45 -28.14 -0.78
C ASN A 956 31.92 -28.09 -0.68
N PHE A 957 31.21 -28.55 -1.71
CA PHE A 957 29.75 -28.51 -1.78
C PHE A 957 29.14 -29.89 -1.48
N ASP A 958 28.52 -30.03 -0.31
CA ASP A 958 28.00 -31.31 0.20
C ASP A 958 27.07 -32.06 -0.79
N PRO A 959 26.15 -31.41 -1.54
CA PRO A 959 25.32 -32.12 -2.51
C PRO A 959 26.11 -32.78 -3.64
N CYS A 960 27.19 -32.15 -4.10
CA CYS A 960 28.04 -32.70 -5.16
C CYS A 960 28.90 -33.85 -4.63
N ARG A 961 29.44 -33.71 -3.41
CA ARG A 961 30.19 -34.77 -2.71
C ARG A 961 29.33 -36.01 -2.49
N ASN A 962 28.10 -35.83 -1.98
CA ASN A 962 27.16 -36.92 -1.74
C ASN A 962 26.69 -37.59 -3.05
N ALA A 963 26.50 -36.80 -4.12
CA ALA A 963 26.20 -37.34 -5.45
C ALA A 963 27.37 -38.18 -5.98
N ALA A 964 28.62 -37.75 -5.77
CA ALA A 964 29.80 -38.47 -6.23
C ALA A 964 29.97 -39.79 -5.50
N GLU A 965 29.75 -39.81 -4.18
CA GLU A 965 29.76 -41.04 -3.38
C GLU A 965 28.72 -42.06 -3.89
N LYS A 966 27.48 -41.61 -4.13
CA LYS A 966 26.42 -42.45 -4.69
C LYS A 966 26.77 -42.96 -6.09
N ALA A 967 27.28 -42.08 -6.96
CA ALA A 967 27.67 -42.45 -8.32
C ALA A 967 28.81 -43.48 -8.34
N LEU A 968 29.82 -43.32 -7.48
CA LEU A 968 30.92 -44.27 -7.31
C LEU A 968 30.43 -45.63 -6.80
N ALA A 969 29.48 -45.64 -5.87
CA ALA A 969 28.85 -46.88 -5.40
C ALA A 969 28.06 -47.57 -6.51
N SER A 970 27.34 -46.82 -7.35
CA SER A 970 26.57 -47.36 -8.48
C SER A 970 27.48 -47.92 -9.59
N ILE A 971 28.58 -47.25 -9.90
CA ILE A 971 29.55 -47.67 -10.93
C ILE A 971 30.38 -48.90 -10.45
N GLY A 972 30.46 -49.13 -9.13
CA GLY A 972 31.17 -50.26 -8.52
C GLY A 972 30.33 -51.54 -8.27
N ALA A 973 29.00 -51.50 -8.45
CA ALA A 973 28.11 -52.62 -8.15
C ALA A 973 27.86 -53.59 -9.34
N GLY A 974 28.47 -53.34 -10.50
CA GLY A 974 28.45 -54.28 -11.62
C GLY A 974 29.40 -55.45 -11.36
N LYS A 975 28.86 -56.66 -11.09
CA LYS A 975 29.62 -57.90 -11.25
C LYS A 975 30.19 -57.99 -12.68
N PRO A 976 31.39 -58.57 -12.88
CA PRO A 976 31.96 -58.78 -14.21
C PRO A 976 31.05 -59.58 -15.13
#